data_AF-R5PQ37-F1
#
_entry.id   AF-R5PQ37-F1
#
_cell.length_a   1.000
_cell.length_b   1.000
_cell.length_c   1.000
_cell.angle_alpha   90.00
_cell.angle_beta   90.00
_cell.angle_gamma   90.00
#
_symmetry.space_group_name_H-M   'P 1'
#
loop_
_entity.id
_entity.type
_entity.pdbx_description
1 polymer ?
#
loop_
_entity_poly.entity_id
_entity_poly.type
_entity_poly.pdbx_seq_one_letter_code
_entity_poly.pdbx_strand_id
1 'polypeptide(L)'
;MLFPRMWDSGRASLYEQWMGGVDGTEVPYDRCGEAMTVKMPTQMENIRFFLSYQCNFMYWRYFMWNFAGRQNDIQGNGELEHGNWITGIPFIDNARLGDQSKLPDDLKANKGHNVFYCLPLILGLIGLFWQTFRGRRGVRQFWVVFFLFFMTGLAIVLYLNQNPAQPRERDYAYAGSFYAFAIWCGIGVAAIIDLIKKHLKLDSLAVTAVVSLACLLVPIQMASQTWDDHDRSGRYTCRDFGQNYLMTLQDKGNPIIFTNGDNDTFPLWYNQETEGVRTDARVCNLSYLQTDWYIDQMRRPAYASPSVPINWPRLEYCSGTNEYVQINPSLKSQVLEYYKTNPEEAKQDFGDEPFELKNIIKYWVRGGKGDMHVIPTDTVYVTIDKDAVKKSGMMMASDSIPDKMVISLAGKSALYKGDLMMLEMIANCNWTRPIYVALTVGAENYMNLGDNFIQEGLANRISPFTTNKPGAKNFDTEKTYNNMMNRYRYGGLDQKGLYIDETVMRMCYTHRRLFAQLALALISEQKNDKALKVLQKADKVMPDYTVPYNYMSGGLDFAKAYAILGKKAEASNILDKVWHNAVQYAQYYLQLEGSRFSQSQRDCMIQLSIMNQACEVYAMLDKTKAAKAGQTLDALGWSNPRCSISYVCRQGWPR
;
A
#
# COMPACT_ATOMS: atom_id res chain seq x y z
N MET A 1 24.75 19.45 -13.94
CA MET A 1 25.07 18.22 -13.20
C MET A 1 25.15 17.07 -14.17
N LEU A 2 26.23 16.29 -14.15
CA LEU A 2 26.38 15.08 -14.98
C LEU A 2 25.89 13.91 -14.11
N PHE A 3 24.91 13.10 -14.52
CA PHE A 3 24.40 11.96 -13.71
C PHE A 3 23.53 12.31 -12.46
N PRO A 4 22.40 13.03 -12.63
CA PRO A 4 21.46 13.29 -11.54
C PRO A 4 20.72 12.00 -11.11
N ARG A 5 20.76 11.70 -9.81
CA ARG A 5 20.17 10.50 -9.19
C ARG A 5 19.11 10.81 -8.14
N MET A 6 19.30 11.89 -7.39
CA MET A 6 18.28 12.42 -6.49
C MET A 6 17.52 13.54 -7.20
N TRP A 7 16.40 13.18 -7.84
CA TRP A 7 15.69 14.04 -8.80
C TRP A 7 14.25 14.36 -8.39
N ASP A 8 13.66 13.60 -7.48
CA ASP A 8 12.27 13.76 -7.06
C ASP A 8 12.17 14.66 -5.82
N SER A 9 11.78 15.93 -6.01
CA SER A 9 11.65 16.90 -4.92
C SER A 9 10.60 16.50 -3.89
N GLY A 10 9.57 15.75 -4.29
CA GLY A 10 8.54 15.24 -3.37
C GLY A 10 9.08 14.20 -2.39
N ARG A 11 10.30 13.67 -2.62
CA ARG A 11 10.97 12.68 -1.77
C ARG A 11 12.26 13.20 -1.15
N ALA A 12 12.48 14.52 -1.14
CA ALA A 12 13.69 15.14 -0.60
C ALA A 12 14.02 14.63 0.83
N SER A 13 13.03 14.58 1.72
CA SER A 13 13.20 14.08 3.09
C SER A 13 13.65 12.62 3.16
N LEU A 14 13.17 11.76 2.25
CA LEU A 14 13.54 10.35 2.19
C LEU A 14 14.96 10.16 1.65
N TYR A 15 15.38 10.99 0.69
CA TYR A 15 16.78 11.03 0.25
C TYR A 15 17.69 11.43 1.41
N GLU A 16 17.35 12.48 2.15
CA GLU A 16 18.14 12.90 3.32
C GLU A 16 18.17 11.86 4.43
N GLN A 17 17.04 11.22 4.73
CA GLN A 17 16.95 10.15 5.72
C GLN A 17 17.87 8.98 5.37
N TRP A 18 17.87 8.55 4.10
CA TRP A 18 18.74 7.47 3.63
C TRP A 18 20.22 7.85 3.67
N MET A 19 20.53 9.08 3.27
CA MET A 19 21.91 9.57 3.14
C MET A 19 22.53 10.01 4.48
N GLY A 20 21.72 10.15 5.54
CA GLY A 20 22.15 10.72 6.81
C GLY A 20 22.35 12.23 6.75
N GLY A 21 21.60 12.91 5.87
CA GLY A 21 21.76 14.31 5.50
C GLY A 21 22.33 14.49 4.09
N VAL A 22 22.00 15.63 3.51
CA VAL A 22 22.52 16.13 2.23
C VAL A 22 22.92 17.58 2.51
N ASP A 23 24.13 18.01 2.15
CA ASP A 23 24.57 19.39 2.34
C ASP A 23 23.96 20.26 1.23
N GLY A 24 24.19 19.87 -0.03
CA GLY A 24 23.63 20.51 -1.22
C GLY A 24 23.80 22.04 -1.30
N THR A 25 23.10 22.65 -2.25
CA THR A 25 22.97 24.11 -2.38
C THR A 25 21.53 24.46 -2.70
N GLU A 26 20.98 25.45 -2.02
CA GLU A 26 19.64 25.96 -2.33
C GLU A 26 19.65 26.78 -3.62
N VAL A 27 18.76 26.42 -4.55
CA VAL A 27 18.62 27.08 -5.85
C VAL A 27 17.17 27.46 -6.07
N PRO A 28 16.86 28.72 -6.47
CA PRO A 28 15.50 29.09 -6.86
C PRO A 28 15.11 28.36 -8.14
N TYR A 29 13.90 27.79 -8.14
CA TYR A 29 13.32 27.02 -9.23
C TYR A 29 11.86 27.43 -9.42
N ASP A 30 11.47 27.66 -10.67
CA ASP A 30 10.09 27.96 -11.03
C ASP A 30 9.39 26.69 -11.52
N ARG A 31 8.44 26.21 -10.73
CA ARG A 31 7.57 25.08 -11.09
C ARG A 31 6.23 25.60 -11.58
N CYS A 32 6.15 25.92 -12.88
CA CYS A 32 4.90 26.33 -13.53
C CYS A 32 4.25 27.59 -12.91
N GLY A 33 5.05 28.59 -12.53
CA GLY A 33 4.64 29.84 -11.91
C GLY A 33 4.77 29.85 -10.39
N GLU A 34 5.08 28.71 -9.76
CA GLU A 34 5.40 28.63 -8.33
C GLU A 34 6.92 28.78 -8.12
N ALA A 35 7.33 29.95 -7.60
CA ALA A 35 8.70 30.15 -7.14
C ALA A 35 8.96 29.29 -5.91
N MET A 36 9.86 28.31 -6.03
CA MET A 36 10.27 27.44 -4.93
C MET A 36 11.78 27.38 -4.81
N THR A 37 12.27 27.10 -3.61
CA THR A 37 13.68 26.83 -3.38
C THR A 37 13.89 25.32 -3.36
N VAL A 38 14.76 24.83 -4.23
CA VAL A 38 15.11 23.40 -4.31
C VAL A 38 16.54 23.22 -3.82
N LYS A 39 16.73 22.30 -2.88
CA LYS A 39 18.06 21.89 -2.43
C LYS A 39 18.68 20.96 -3.45
N MET A 40 19.61 21.47 -4.24
CA MET A 40 20.33 20.70 -5.24
C MET A 40 21.48 19.92 -4.59
N PRO A 41 21.52 18.59 -4.73
CA PRO A 41 22.62 17.79 -4.21
C PRO A 41 23.91 17.98 -5.02
N THR A 42 25.05 17.71 -4.40
CA THR A 42 26.36 17.66 -5.05
C THR A 42 26.53 16.38 -5.89
N GLN A 43 27.55 16.37 -6.75
CA GLN A 43 27.89 15.17 -7.54
C GLN A 43 28.24 13.98 -6.65
N MET A 44 28.97 14.22 -5.55
CA MET A 44 29.38 13.17 -4.63
C MET A 44 28.19 12.55 -3.90
N GLU A 45 27.21 13.36 -3.52
CA GLU A 45 25.98 12.86 -2.90
C GLU A 45 25.18 11.99 -3.89
N ASN A 46 25.09 12.38 -5.16
CA ASN A 46 24.45 11.55 -6.19
C ASN A 46 25.18 10.20 -6.37
N ILE A 47 26.52 10.19 -6.35
CA ILE A 47 27.30 8.95 -6.44
C ILE A 47 27.10 8.08 -5.19
N ARG A 48 27.12 8.69 -3.99
CA ARG A 48 26.86 7.97 -2.74
C ARG A 48 25.47 7.36 -2.73
N PHE A 49 24.45 8.10 -3.16
CA PHE A 49 23.08 7.59 -3.28
C PHE A 49 22.99 6.44 -4.30
N PHE A 50 23.65 6.59 -5.45
CA PHE A 50 23.72 5.53 -6.45
C PHE A 50 24.34 4.25 -5.89
N LEU A 51 25.44 4.35 -5.14
CA LEU A 51 26.10 3.17 -4.58
C LEU A 51 25.34 2.57 -3.40
N SER A 52 24.84 3.39 -2.47
CA SER A 52 24.21 2.93 -1.23
C SER A 52 22.76 2.46 -1.42
N TYR A 53 21.94 3.24 -2.12
CA TYR A 53 20.54 2.91 -2.35
C TYR A 53 20.38 2.11 -3.63
N GLN A 54 20.76 2.67 -4.79
CA GLN A 54 20.38 2.10 -6.08
C GLN A 54 21.13 0.78 -6.38
N CYS A 55 22.44 0.73 -6.15
CA CYS A 55 23.23 -0.50 -6.34
C CYS A 55 23.08 -1.46 -5.16
N ASN A 56 23.29 -0.99 -3.93
CA ASN A 56 23.30 -1.89 -2.78
C ASN A 56 21.88 -2.29 -2.33
N PHE A 57 21.02 -1.35 -1.97
CA PHE A 57 19.68 -1.67 -1.48
C PHE A 57 18.72 -2.18 -2.56
N MET A 58 18.75 -1.60 -3.76
CA MET A 58 17.80 -1.95 -4.83
C MET A 58 18.28 -3.07 -5.76
N TYR A 59 19.53 -3.52 -5.67
CA TYR A 59 20.03 -4.65 -6.48
C TYR A 59 20.75 -5.70 -5.65
N TRP A 60 21.88 -5.37 -5.00
CA TRP A 60 22.67 -6.36 -4.27
C TRP A 60 21.88 -7.03 -3.15
N ARG A 61 20.94 -6.32 -2.51
CA ARG A 61 20.03 -6.90 -1.52
C ARG A 61 19.21 -8.06 -2.09
N TYR A 62 18.55 -7.86 -3.24
CA TYR A 62 17.76 -8.91 -3.91
C TYR A 62 18.63 -10.01 -4.49
N PHE A 63 19.80 -9.67 -5.03
CA PHE A 63 20.78 -10.65 -5.45
C PHE A 63 21.13 -11.58 -4.27
N MET A 64 21.43 -11.01 -3.11
CA MET A 64 21.76 -11.77 -1.90
C MET A 64 20.56 -12.55 -1.32
N TRP A 65 19.31 -12.11 -1.51
CA TRP A 65 18.15 -12.94 -1.16
C TRP A 65 18.20 -14.31 -1.82
N ASN A 66 18.66 -14.36 -3.07
CA ASN A 66 18.70 -15.60 -3.87
C ASN A 66 19.96 -16.44 -3.59
N PHE A 67 21.07 -15.82 -3.15
CA PHE A 67 22.37 -16.50 -3.05
C PHE A 67 22.96 -16.59 -1.63
N ALA A 68 22.37 -15.92 -0.65
CA ALA A 68 22.76 -15.99 0.77
C ALA A 68 21.56 -16.35 1.67
N GLY A 69 20.40 -15.77 1.39
CA GLY A 69 19.17 -15.96 2.15
C GLY A 69 18.39 -14.66 2.33
N ARG A 70 17.13 -14.78 2.71
CA ARG A 70 16.17 -13.68 2.88
C ARG A 70 15.74 -13.58 4.35
N GLN A 71 15.81 -12.38 4.92
CA GLN A 71 15.45 -12.16 6.33
C GLN A 71 13.95 -12.35 6.57
N ASN A 72 13.11 -11.83 5.68
CA ASN A 72 11.66 -12.02 5.64
C ASN A 72 11.12 -11.46 4.31
N ASP A 73 9.83 -11.69 4.08
CA ASP A 73 9.11 -11.24 2.90
C ASP A 73 8.47 -9.86 3.00
N ILE A 74 8.71 -9.14 4.10
CA ILE A 74 8.17 -7.81 4.35
C ILE A 74 8.99 -6.79 3.56
N GLN A 75 8.29 -5.86 2.92
CA GLN A 75 8.88 -4.78 2.17
C GLN A 75 9.75 -3.90 3.09
N GLY A 76 11.02 -3.77 2.71
CA GLY A 76 11.95 -2.84 3.35
C GLY A 76 12.02 -1.48 2.65
N ASN A 77 12.17 -0.43 3.44
CA ASN A 77 12.57 0.92 3.06
C ASN A 77 13.88 1.37 3.73
N GLY A 78 14.58 0.45 4.41
CA GLY A 78 15.88 0.69 5.05
C GLY A 78 15.95 0.22 6.51
N GLU A 79 14.84 -0.28 7.04
CA GLU A 79 14.71 -0.85 8.38
C GLU A 79 15.61 -2.09 8.54
N LEU A 80 16.06 -2.35 9.77
CA LEU A 80 16.98 -3.46 10.05
C LEU A 80 16.27 -4.82 10.10
N GLU A 81 14.97 -4.79 10.35
CA GLU A 81 14.13 -5.95 10.57
C GLU A 81 13.25 -6.29 9.36
N HIS A 82 13.24 -5.50 8.28
CA HIS A 82 12.40 -5.74 7.11
C HIS A 82 13.20 -5.86 5.81
N GLY A 83 12.95 -6.95 5.08
CA GLY A 83 13.39 -7.11 3.70
C GLY A 83 14.92 -7.14 3.50
N ASN A 84 15.72 -7.49 4.51
CA ASN A 84 17.16 -7.64 4.33
C ASN A 84 17.53 -9.05 3.83
N TRP A 85 18.77 -9.22 3.39
CA TRP A 85 19.35 -10.55 3.17
C TRP A 85 20.06 -11.02 4.44
N ILE A 86 19.99 -12.33 4.68
CA ILE A 86 20.57 -12.99 5.84
C ILE A 86 21.42 -14.19 5.39
N THR A 87 22.47 -14.52 6.14
CA THR A 87 23.32 -15.69 5.86
C THR A 87 22.98 -16.92 6.68
N GLY A 88 22.39 -16.75 7.87
CA GLY A 88 22.28 -17.80 8.88
C GLY A 88 23.53 -17.96 9.75
N ILE A 89 24.50 -17.06 9.61
CA ILE A 89 25.74 -17.05 10.38
C ILE A 89 25.66 -15.86 11.35
N PRO A 90 25.38 -16.09 12.65
CA PRO A 90 25.05 -15.02 13.59
C PRO A 90 26.07 -13.88 13.66
N PHE A 91 27.37 -14.16 13.56
CA PHE A 91 28.40 -13.12 13.57
C PHE A 91 28.31 -12.16 12.38
N ILE A 92 27.96 -12.66 11.18
CA ILE A 92 27.81 -11.83 9.99
C ILE A 92 26.49 -11.06 10.05
N ASP A 93 25.42 -11.75 10.43
CA ASP A 93 24.07 -11.20 10.42
C ASP A 93 23.90 -10.15 11.52
N ASN A 94 24.35 -10.44 12.75
CA ASN A 94 24.22 -9.52 13.87
C ASN A 94 25.05 -8.24 13.69
N ALA A 95 26.22 -8.34 13.03
CA ALA A 95 27.04 -7.18 12.71
C ALA A 95 26.29 -6.20 11.79
N ARG A 96 25.46 -6.70 10.87
CA ARG A 96 24.71 -5.90 9.90
C ARG A 96 23.34 -5.44 10.41
N LEU A 97 22.58 -6.34 11.01
CA LEU A 97 21.14 -6.18 11.29
C LEU A 97 20.81 -6.05 12.79
N GLY A 98 21.82 -6.08 13.66
CA GLY A 98 21.61 -6.17 15.11
C GLY A 98 21.27 -7.60 15.55
N ASP A 99 21.11 -7.81 16.85
CA ASP A 99 20.90 -9.15 17.41
C ASP A 99 19.59 -9.79 16.93
N GLN A 100 19.71 -10.73 16.00
CA GLN A 100 18.57 -11.41 15.38
C GLN A 100 17.83 -12.31 16.38
N SER A 101 18.48 -12.75 17.47
CA SER A 101 17.84 -13.57 18.49
C SER A 101 16.76 -12.81 19.27
N LYS A 102 16.79 -11.48 19.24
CA LYS A 102 15.81 -10.61 19.90
C LYS A 102 14.74 -10.05 18.96
N LEU A 103 14.69 -10.52 17.71
CA LEU A 103 13.57 -10.18 16.83
C LEU A 103 12.23 -10.61 17.45
N PRO A 104 11.15 -9.86 17.21
CA PRO A 104 9.78 -10.28 17.50
C PRO A 104 9.43 -11.66 16.93
N ASP A 105 8.51 -12.37 17.59
CA ASP A 105 8.20 -13.77 17.24
C ASP A 105 7.56 -13.90 15.86
N ASP A 106 6.78 -12.92 15.41
CA ASP A 106 6.17 -12.87 14.09
C ASP A 106 7.20 -12.71 12.97
N LEU A 107 8.28 -11.94 13.20
CA LEU A 107 9.40 -11.85 12.26
C LEU A 107 10.23 -13.14 12.22
N LYS A 108 10.42 -13.79 13.37
CA LYS A 108 11.14 -15.08 13.45
C LYS A 108 10.36 -16.23 12.80
N ALA A 109 9.04 -16.22 12.93
CA ALA A 109 8.14 -17.21 12.37
C ALA A 109 7.69 -16.87 10.94
N ASN A 110 8.19 -15.77 10.37
CA ASN A 110 7.87 -15.37 9.00
C ASN A 110 8.36 -16.45 8.03
N LYS A 111 7.44 -17.02 7.24
CA LYS A 111 7.79 -18.10 6.30
C LYS A 111 8.75 -17.66 5.19
N GLY A 112 8.79 -16.37 4.87
CA GLY A 112 9.77 -15.79 3.95
C GLY A 112 11.20 -15.73 4.51
N HIS A 113 11.42 -16.15 5.76
CA HIS A 113 12.74 -16.28 6.35
C HIS A 113 13.48 -17.52 5.81
N ASN A 114 14.49 -17.28 4.98
CA ASN A 114 15.22 -18.30 4.26
C ASN A 114 16.73 -18.16 4.48
N VAL A 115 17.42 -19.25 4.79
CA VAL A 115 18.85 -19.23 5.08
C VAL A 115 19.59 -20.17 4.14
N PHE A 116 20.55 -19.69 3.34
CA PHE A 116 21.32 -20.52 2.40
C PHE A 116 22.82 -20.63 2.74
N TYR A 117 23.27 -20.02 3.83
CA TYR A 117 24.68 -20.06 4.29
C TYR A 117 25.69 -19.62 3.24
N CYS A 118 25.27 -18.76 2.30
CA CYS A 118 26.05 -18.33 1.13
C CYS A 118 26.55 -19.49 0.23
N LEU A 119 26.05 -20.71 0.39
CA LEU A 119 26.48 -21.88 -0.39
C LEU A 119 26.34 -21.65 -1.90
N PRO A 120 25.18 -21.19 -2.43
CA PRO A 120 25.05 -20.94 -3.86
C PRO A 120 25.89 -19.73 -4.30
N LEU A 121 26.06 -18.70 -3.47
CA LEU A 121 26.97 -17.58 -3.76
C LEU A 121 28.41 -18.05 -3.97
N ILE A 122 28.93 -18.85 -3.03
CA ILE A 122 30.30 -19.37 -3.07
C ILE A 122 30.49 -20.25 -4.33
N LEU A 123 29.53 -21.12 -4.62
CA LEU A 123 29.57 -21.98 -5.80
C LEU A 123 29.61 -21.14 -7.10
N GLY A 124 28.78 -20.09 -7.19
CA GLY A 124 28.78 -19.17 -8.31
C GLY A 124 30.09 -18.39 -8.46
N LEU A 125 30.67 -17.91 -7.36
CA LEU A 125 31.97 -17.22 -7.40
C LEU A 125 33.09 -18.14 -7.86
N ILE A 126 33.13 -19.39 -7.39
CA ILE A 126 34.11 -20.39 -7.86
C ILE A 126 33.99 -20.57 -9.38
N GLY A 127 32.76 -20.72 -9.89
CA GLY A 127 32.51 -20.87 -11.32
C GLY A 127 32.90 -19.64 -12.14
N LEU A 128 32.56 -18.44 -11.64
CA LEU A 128 32.90 -17.17 -12.26
C LEU A 128 34.41 -17.02 -12.42
N PHE A 129 35.18 -17.17 -11.33
CA PHE A 129 36.64 -17.03 -11.39
C PHE A 129 37.29 -18.16 -12.19
N TRP A 130 36.86 -19.41 -12.02
CA TRP A 130 37.45 -20.50 -12.80
C TRP A 130 37.23 -20.31 -14.31
N GLN A 131 36.06 -19.80 -14.73
CA GLN A 131 35.79 -19.51 -16.14
C GLN A 131 36.75 -18.47 -16.72
N THR A 132 37.11 -17.42 -15.97
CA THR A 132 38.04 -16.37 -16.44
C THR A 132 39.47 -16.88 -16.57
N PHE A 133 39.86 -17.89 -15.78
CA PHE A 133 41.19 -18.50 -15.85
C PHE A 133 41.30 -19.70 -16.82
N ARG A 134 40.21 -20.13 -17.46
CA ARG A 134 40.17 -21.29 -18.39
C ARG A 134 40.55 -20.95 -19.84
N GLY A 135 41.57 -20.13 -20.01
CA GLY A 135 42.12 -19.73 -21.32
C GLY A 135 41.18 -18.89 -22.19
N ARG A 136 41.54 -18.69 -23.46
CA ARG A 136 40.84 -17.76 -24.37
C ARG A 136 39.35 -18.07 -24.56
N ARG A 137 38.98 -19.36 -24.60
CA ARG A 137 37.57 -19.76 -24.74
C ARG A 137 36.77 -19.45 -23.48
N GLY A 138 37.33 -19.72 -22.30
CA GLY A 138 36.73 -19.39 -21.01
C GLY A 138 36.45 -17.89 -20.89
N VAL A 139 37.45 -17.05 -21.19
CA VAL A 139 37.30 -15.58 -21.17
C VAL A 139 36.21 -15.09 -22.11
N ARG A 140 36.11 -15.64 -23.34
CA ARG A 140 35.03 -15.27 -24.27
C ARG A 140 33.65 -15.62 -23.74
N GLN A 141 33.50 -16.82 -23.17
CA GLN A 141 32.23 -17.25 -22.57
C GLN A 141 31.88 -16.44 -21.31
N PHE A 142 32.89 -16.08 -20.51
CA PHE A 142 32.71 -15.22 -19.34
C PHE A 142 32.07 -13.90 -19.74
N TRP A 143 32.60 -13.23 -20.77
CA TRP A 143 32.04 -11.94 -21.21
C TRP A 143 30.58 -12.05 -21.65
N VAL A 144 30.18 -13.16 -22.30
CA VAL A 144 28.77 -13.39 -22.66
C VAL A 144 27.88 -13.46 -21.43
N VAL A 145 28.24 -14.28 -20.43
CA VAL A 145 27.45 -14.41 -19.19
C VAL A 145 27.51 -13.12 -18.37
N PHE A 146 28.66 -12.46 -18.32
CA PHE A 146 28.83 -11.19 -17.63
C PHE A 146 27.99 -10.06 -18.22
N PHE A 147 27.94 -9.92 -19.55
CA PHE A 147 27.07 -8.91 -20.17
C PHE A 147 25.60 -9.21 -19.92
N LEU A 148 25.19 -10.48 -19.95
CA LEU A 148 23.83 -10.86 -19.56
C LEU A 148 23.56 -10.45 -18.11
N PHE A 149 24.43 -10.83 -17.17
CA PHE A 149 24.34 -10.47 -15.75
C PHE A 149 24.28 -8.95 -15.52
N PHE A 150 25.15 -8.20 -16.18
CA PHE A 150 25.24 -6.75 -16.03
C PHE A 150 24.03 -6.04 -16.64
N MET A 151 23.66 -6.39 -17.88
CA MET A 151 22.57 -5.73 -18.61
C MET A 151 21.21 -6.00 -17.98
N THR A 152 21.01 -7.18 -17.40
CA THR A 152 19.76 -7.55 -16.71
C THR A 152 19.80 -7.30 -15.20
N GLY A 153 20.87 -6.66 -14.71
CA GLY A 153 21.07 -6.31 -13.31
C GLY A 153 21.38 -4.83 -13.13
N LEU A 154 22.65 -4.50 -12.89
CA LEU A 154 23.09 -3.13 -12.61
C LEU A 154 22.77 -2.12 -13.74
N ALA A 155 22.69 -2.52 -15.00
CA ALA A 155 22.29 -1.61 -16.07
C ALA A 155 20.82 -1.16 -15.96
N ILE A 156 19.93 -2.03 -15.48
CA ILE A 156 18.52 -1.66 -15.21
C ILE A 156 18.45 -0.61 -14.10
N VAL A 157 19.28 -0.75 -13.05
CA VAL A 157 19.39 0.26 -11.98
C VAL A 157 19.79 1.62 -12.55
N LEU A 158 20.81 1.63 -13.44
CA LEU A 158 21.27 2.84 -14.11
C LEU A 158 20.15 3.50 -14.92
N TYR A 159 19.36 2.70 -15.65
CA TYR A 159 18.28 3.14 -16.51
C TYR A 159 17.06 3.65 -15.74
N LEU A 160 16.56 2.88 -14.78
CA LEU A 160 15.33 3.21 -14.04
C LEU A 160 15.51 4.38 -13.08
N ASN A 161 16.74 4.66 -12.63
CA ASN A 161 17.05 5.76 -11.71
C ASN A 161 16.10 5.82 -10.50
N GLN A 162 15.90 4.66 -9.85
CA GLN A 162 14.88 4.46 -8.82
C GLN A 162 15.08 5.41 -7.63
N ASN A 163 13.98 5.98 -7.14
CA ASN A 163 13.91 6.85 -5.96
C ASN A 163 13.58 6.04 -4.68
N PRO A 164 13.84 6.58 -3.47
CA PRO A 164 13.51 5.96 -2.17
C PRO A 164 12.03 5.65 -2.02
N ALA A 165 11.65 4.70 -1.16
CA ALA A 165 10.26 4.30 -0.89
C ALA A 165 9.48 3.87 -2.14
N GLN A 166 9.96 2.81 -2.80
CA GLN A 166 9.20 2.15 -3.87
C GLN A 166 7.86 1.61 -3.31
N PRO A 167 6.81 1.45 -4.14
CA PRO A 167 5.51 1.00 -3.65
C PRO A 167 5.45 -0.50 -3.28
N ARG A 168 6.47 -1.27 -3.69
CA ARG A 168 6.66 -2.70 -3.41
C ARG A 168 8.08 -3.12 -3.74
N GLU A 169 8.48 -4.31 -3.31
CA GLU A 169 9.75 -4.91 -3.69
C GLU A 169 9.83 -5.15 -5.22
N ARG A 170 11.02 -4.97 -5.80
CA ARG A 170 11.28 -5.00 -7.25
C ARG A 170 12.31 -6.05 -7.69
N ASP A 171 12.50 -7.09 -6.90
CA ASP A 171 13.38 -8.22 -7.21
C ASP A 171 13.11 -8.85 -8.59
N TYR A 172 11.84 -8.95 -9.00
CA TYR A 172 11.42 -9.47 -10.31
C TYR A 172 12.04 -8.73 -11.51
N ALA A 173 12.39 -7.44 -11.36
CA ALA A 173 13.03 -6.67 -12.43
C ALA A 173 14.45 -7.18 -12.76
N TYR A 174 15.07 -7.93 -11.84
CA TYR A 174 16.45 -8.39 -11.93
C TYR A 174 16.57 -9.92 -12.08
N ALA A 175 15.46 -10.63 -12.26
CA ALA A 175 15.45 -12.10 -12.40
C ALA A 175 16.44 -12.61 -13.46
N GLY A 176 16.60 -11.85 -14.56
CA GLY A 176 17.58 -12.17 -15.61
C GLY A 176 19.02 -12.26 -15.10
N SER A 177 19.45 -11.39 -14.18
CA SER A 177 20.81 -11.44 -13.65
C SER A 177 20.98 -12.59 -12.66
N PHE A 178 19.93 -12.95 -11.93
CA PHE A 178 19.93 -14.12 -11.05
C PHE A 178 20.09 -15.41 -11.85
N TYR A 179 19.39 -15.53 -12.99
CA TYR A 179 19.58 -16.65 -13.91
C TYR A 179 21.00 -16.67 -14.50
N ALA A 180 21.55 -15.51 -14.86
CA ALA A 180 22.94 -15.43 -15.33
C ALA A 180 23.95 -15.92 -14.27
N PHE A 181 23.74 -15.56 -13.00
CA PHE A 181 24.60 -16.03 -11.92
C PHE A 181 24.42 -17.53 -11.62
N ALA A 182 23.21 -18.07 -11.76
CA ALA A 182 22.96 -19.50 -11.61
C ALA A 182 23.74 -20.35 -12.64
N ILE A 183 24.00 -19.81 -13.85
CA ILE A 183 24.90 -20.46 -14.83
C ILE A 183 26.31 -20.61 -14.23
N TRP A 184 26.82 -19.57 -13.55
CA TRP A 184 28.11 -19.67 -12.86
C TRP A 184 28.07 -20.66 -11.70
N CYS A 185 26.95 -20.81 -10.98
CA CYS A 185 26.83 -21.87 -9.98
C CYS A 185 27.01 -23.26 -10.61
N GLY A 186 26.39 -23.52 -11.77
CA GLY A 186 26.60 -24.76 -12.52
C GLY A 186 28.05 -24.95 -12.98
N ILE A 187 28.69 -23.89 -13.47
CA ILE A 187 30.12 -23.91 -13.82
C ILE A 187 30.99 -24.15 -12.58
N GLY A 188 30.58 -23.66 -11.41
CA GLY A 188 31.25 -23.86 -10.13
C GLY A 188 31.40 -25.34 -9.78
N VAL A 189 30.38 -26.16 -10.06
CA VAL A 189 30.47 -27.62 -9.88
C VAL A 189 31.57 -28.21 -10.77
N ALA A 190 31.60 -27.83 -12.06
CA ALA A 190 32.63 -28.27 -12.98
C ALA A 190 34.03 -27.79 -12.57
N ALA A 191 34.13 -26.57 -12.04
CA ALA A 191 35.38 -26.00 -11.54
C ALA A 191 35.92 -26.76 -10.32
N ILE A 192 35.06 -27.12 -9.36
CA ILE A 192 35.46 -27.92 -8.19
C ILE A 192 35.98 -29.29 -8.64
N ILE A 193 35.27 -29.96 -9.56
CA ILE A 193 35.69 -31.25 -10.12
C ILE A 193 37.07 -31.11 -10.79
N ASP A 194 37.24 -30.12 -11.66
CA ASP A 194 38.50 -29.87 -12.38
C ASP A 194 39.66 -29.60 -11.41
N LEU A 195 39.45 -28.75 -10.41
CA LEU A 195 40.46 -28.41 -9.40
C LEU A 195 40.85 -29.62 -8.55
N ILE A 196 39.88 -30.43 -8.10
CA ILE A 196 40.14 -31.65 -7.32
C ILE A 196 40.93 -32.66 -8.16
N LYS A 197 40.47 -32.94 -9.39
CA LYS A 197 41.18 -33.86 -10.30
C LYS A 197 42.62 -33.43 -10.54
N LYS A 198 42.84 -32.13 -10.77
CA LYS A 198 44.16 -31.56 -11.03
C LYS A 198 45.09 -31.62 -9.82
N HIS A 199 44.63 -31.25 -8.64
CA HIS A 199 45.49 -31.14 -7.45
C HIS A 199 45.70 -32.47 -6.74
N LEU A 200 44.66 -33.32 -6.67
CA LEU A 200 44.76 -34.63 -6.03
C LEU A 200 45.23 -35.72 -7.00
N LYS A 201 45.35 -35.42 -8.30
CA LYS A 201 45.69 -36.38 -9.36
C LYS A 201 44.76 -37.60 -9.37
N LEU A 202 43.52 -37.42 -8.91
CA LEU A 202 42.47 -38.43 -8.88
C LEU A 202 41.59 -38.25 -10.10
N ASP A 203 41.92 -38.89 -11.23
CA ASP A 203 41.06 -38.85 -12.41
C ASP A 203 40.18 -40.11 -12.48
N SER A 204 39.07 -40.08 -11.75
CA SER A 204 38.08 -41.16 -11.80
C SER A 204 36.66 -40.61 -11.96
N LEU A 205 35.81 -41.40 -12.61
CA LEU A 205 34.37 -41.15 -12.69
C LEU A 205 33.73 -41.01 -11.30
N ALA A 206 34.28 -41.73 -10.30
CA ALA A 206 33.83 -41.67 -8.92
C ALA A 206 33.98 -40.27 -8.30
N VAL A 207 35.12 -39.58 -8.53
CA VAL A 207 35.33 -38.21 -8.03
C VAL A 207 34.30 -37.25 -8.60
N THR A 208 34.06 -37.33 -9.92
CA THR A 208 33.03 -36.53 -10.58
C THR A 208 31.64 -36.80 -9.99
N ALA A 209 31.26 -38.07 -9.85
CA ALA A 209 29.96 -38.45 -9.30
C ALA A 209 29.76 -37.96 -7.86
N VAL A 210 30.75 -38.16 -6.98
CA VAL A 210 30.68 -37.74 -5.57
C VAL A 210 30.56 -36.22 -5.45
N VAL A 211 31.37 -35.45 -6.19
CA VAL A 211 31.31 -33.98 -6.13
C VAL A 211 29.98 -33.48 -6.69
N SER A 212 29.51 -34.03 -7.82
CA SER A 212 28.20 -33.66 -8.37
C SER A 212 27.07 -33.94 -7.39
N LEU A 213 27.05 -35.12 -6.75
CA LEU A 213 26.05 -35.47 -5.73
C LEU A 213 26.14 -34.55 -4.50
N ALA A 214 27.34 -34.22 -4.04
CA ALA A 214 27.52 -33.28 -2.93
C ALA A 214 27.03 -31.87 -3.29
N CYS A 215 27.28 -31.40 -4.52
CA CYS A 215 26.80 -30.09 -4.97
C CYS A 215 25.27 -30.04 -5.14
N LEU A 216 24.58 -31.17 -5.34
CA LEU A 216 23.11 -31.20 -5.32
C LEU A 216 22.52 -30.84 -3.95
N LEU A 217 23.28 -30.96 -2.86
CA LEU A 217 22.84 -30.51 -1.54
C LEU A 217 22.52 -29.01 -1.53
N VAL A 218 23.15 -28.20 -2.40
CA VAL A 218 22.89 -26.75 -2.47
C VAL A 218 21.46 -26.45 -2.95
N PRO A 219 21.01 -26.87 -4.16
CA PRO A 219 19.62 -26.65 -4.57
C PRO A 219 18.60 -27.41 -3.72
N ILE A 220 18.95 -28.59 -3.16
CA ILE A 220 18.07 -29.30 -2.22
C ILE A 220 17.84 -28.45 -0.96
N GLN A 221 18.90 -27.86 -0.41
CA GLN A 221 18.80 -27.00 0.77
C GLN A 221 17.99 -25.75 0.46
N MET A 222 18.21 -25.10 -0.69
CA MET A 222 17.41 -23.95 -1.11
C MET A 222 15.92 -24.31 -1.23
N ALA A 223 15.60 -25.41 -1.93
CA ALA A 223 14.22 -25.87 -2.07
C ALA A 223 13.58 -26.22 -0.72
N SER A 224 14.34 -26.77 0.23
CA SER A 224 13.82 -27.10 1.56
C SER A 224 13.47 -25.87 2.41
N GLN A 225 14.12 -24.73 2.14
CA GLN A 225 13.84 -23.47 2.84
C GLN A 225 12.65 -22.75 2.19
N THR A 226 12.57 -22.75 0.86
CA THR A 226 11.62 -21.90 0.13
C THR A 226 10.35 -22.61 -0.33
N TRP A 227 10.07 -23.85 0.10
CA TRP A 227 8.91 -24.58 -0.42
C TRP A 227 7.60 -24.02 0.14
N ASP A 228 7.58 -23.71 1.42
CA ASP A 228 6.38 -23.28 2.16
C ASP A 228 6.00 -21.81 1.90
N ASP A 229 6.97 -20.96 1.56
CA ASP A 229 6.76 -19.56 1.16
C ASP A 229 6.55 -19.39 -0.36
N HIS A 230 6.74 -20.44 -1.17
CA HIS A 230 6.41 -20.45 -2.61
C HIS A 230 5.14 -21.24 -2.94
N ASP A 231 4.65 -22.07 -2.02
CA ASP A 231 3.36 -22.73 -2.22
C ASP A 231 2.22 -21.69 -2.28
N ARG A 232 1.38 -21.81 -3.30
CA ARG A 232 0.18 -20.97 -3.51
C ARG A 232 -1.10 -21.81 -3.49
N SER A 233 -0.99 -23.10 -3.18
CA SER A 233 -2.11 -24.02 -3.08
C SER A 233 -3.12 -23.53 -2.05
N GLY A 234 -4.42 -23.63 -2.37
CA GLY A 234 -5.50 -23.21 -1.47
C GLY A 234 -5.65 -21.70 -1.27
N ARG A 235 -4.81 -20.87 -1.91
CA ARG A 235 -4.82 -19.41 -1.73
C ARG A 235 -5.83 -18.74 -2.66
N TYR A 236 -7.05 -18.54 -2.18
CA TYR A 236 -8.14 -17.92 -2.94
C TYR A 236 -8.51 -16.51 -2.47
N THR A 237 -7.76 -15.93 -1.54
CA THR A 237 -8.03 -14.61 -0.93
C THR A 237 -8.19 -13.50 -1.95
N CYS A 238 -7.27 -13.35 -2.91
CA CYS A 238 -7.38 -12.29 -3.92
C CYS A 238 -8.68 -12.38 -4.72
N ARG A 239 -9.03 -13.59 -5.21
CA ARG A 239 -10.29 -13.82 -5.93
C ARG A 239 -11.48 -13.48 -5.04
N ASP A 240 -11.56 -14.08 -3.86
CA ASP A 240 -12.71 -13.95 -2.98
C ASP A 240 -12.89 -12.51 -2.47
N PHE A 241 -11.80 -11.80 -2.17
CA PHE A 241 -11.85 -10.40 -1.76
C PHE A 241 -12.23 -9.46 -2.91
N GLY A 242 -11.74 -9.71 -4.13
CA GLY A 242 -12.22 -9.02 -5.33
C GLY A 242 -13.72 -9.19 -5.53
N GLN A 243 -14.23 -10.42 -5.33
CA GLN A 243 -15.66 -10.70 -5.33
C GLN A 243 -16.39 -9.95 -4.20
N ASN A 244 -15.82 -9.87 -3.00
CA ASN A 244 -16.46 -9.16 -1.87
C ASN A 244 -16.68 -7.67 -2.18
N TYR A 245 -15.72 -6.98 -2.81
CA TYR A 245 -15.92 -5.60 -3.27
C TYR A 245 -17.11 -5.50 -4.22
N LEU A 246 -17.18 -6.36 -5.24
CA LEU A 246 -18.31 -6.37 -6.19
C LEU A 246 -19.64 -6.70 -5.49
N MET A 247 -19.65 -7.62 -4.54
CA MET A 247 -20.83 -8.00 -3.77
C MET A 247 -21.23 -6.95 -2.72
N THR A 248 -20.39 -5.95 -2.47
CA THR A 248 -20.72 -4.79 -1.62
C THR A 248 -21.69 -3.85 -2.34
N LEU A 249 -21.51 -3.71 -3.65
CA LEU A 249 -22.23 -2.76 -4.48
C LEU A 249 -23.72 -3.10 -4.51
N GLN A 250 -24.56 -2.08 -4.60
CA GLN A 250 -26.00 -2.25 -4.78
C GLN A 250 -26.32 -3.15 -5.99
N ASP A 251 -27.22 -4.11 -5.82
CA ASP A 251 -27.52 -5.14 -6.84
C ASP A 251 -28.29 -4.59 -8.05
N LYS A 252 -28.87 -3.40 -7.93
CA LYS A 252 -29.64 -2.72 -8.98
C LYS A 252 -29.05 -1.34 -9.27
N GLY A 253 -29.24 -0.89 -10.51
CA GLY A 253 -28.81 0.43 -10.95
C GLY A 253 -27.41 0.47 -11.56
N ASN A 254 -26.82 -0.68 -11.92
CA ASN A 254 -25.54 -0.78 -12.63
C ASN A 254 -24.41 0.04 -11.97
N PRO A 255 -24.06 -0.26 -10.71
CA PRO A 255 -23.19 0.57 -9.89
C PRO A 255 -21.81 0.76 -10.53
N ILE A 256 -21.19 1.91 -10.27
CA ILE A 256 -19.80 2.20 -10.64
C ILE A 256 -18.97 2.14 -9.35
N ILE A 257 -17.83 1.46 -9.38
CA ILE A 257 -16.85 1.49 -8.29
C ILE A 257 -15.52 2.05 -8.81
N PHE A 258 -15.01 3.07 -8.14
CA PHE A 258 -13.67 3.60 -8.35
C PHE A 258 -12.66 2.81 -7.53
N THR A 259 -11.60 2.37 -8.21
CA THR A 259 -10.44 1.67 -7.63
C THR A 259 -9.17 2.44 -7.94
N ASN A 260 -8.07 2.13 -7.26
CA ASN A 260 -6.78 2.78 -7.52
C ASN A 260 -5.63 1.76 -7.55
N GLY A 261 -4.85 1.76 -8.63
CA GLY A 261 -3.74 0.83 -8.82
C GLY A 261 -4.15 -0.64 -8.99
N ASP A 262 -3.12 -1.48 -9.10
CA ASP A 262 -3.25 -2.87 -9.56
C ASP A 262 -3.91 -3.78 -8.49
N ASN A 263 -3.50 -3.65 -7.23
CA ASN A 263 -3.96 -4.50 -6.13
C ASN A 263 -5.46 -4.34 -5.82
N ASP A 264 -6.02 -3.18 -6.11
CA ASP A 264 -7.45 -2.90 -5.92
C ASP A 264 -8.24 -3.27 -7.18
N THR A 265 -7.66 -3.14 -8.37
CA THR A 265 -8.40 -3.24 -9.63
C THR A 265 -8.39 -4.66 -10.20
N PHE A 266 -7.22 -5.30 -10.24
CA PHE A 266 -7.06 -6.57 -10.95
C PHE A 266 -7.88 -7.71 -10.33
N PRO A 267 -8.04 -7.83 -8.99
CA PRO A 267 -8.92 -8.84 -8.44
C PRO A 267 -10.38 -8.66 -8.87
N LEU A 268 -10.86 -7.43 -9.00
CA LEU A 268 -12.23 -7.14 -9.43
C LEU A 268 -12.40 -7.46 -10.92
N TRP A 269 -11.46 -7.04 -11.76
CA TRP A 269 -11.47 -7.39 -13.19
C TRP A 269 -11.38 -8.89 -13.40
N TYR A 270 -10.49 -9.61 -12.71
CA TYR A 270 -10.43 -11.07 -12.77
C TYR A 270 -11.80 -11.71 -12.50
N ASN A 271 -12.50 -11.27 -11.45
CA ASN A 271 -13.82 -11.78 -11.13
C ASN A 271 -14.87 -11.48 -12.21
N GLN A 272 -14.81 -10.33 -12.86
CA GLN A 272 -15.74 -10.01 -13.96
C GLN A 272 -15.41 -10.78 -15.25
N GLU A 273 -14.14 -10.80 -15.63
CA GLU A 273 -13.61 -11.34 -16.89
C GLU A 273 -13.58 -12.87 -16.91
N THR A 274 -13.22 -13.50 -15.79
CA THR A 274 -13.01 -14.96 -15.69
C THR A 274 -14.14 -15.65 -14.94
N GLU A 275 -14.58 -15.11 -13.81
CA GLU A 275 -15.59 -15.76 -12.94
C GLU A 275 -17.03 -15.34 -13.26
N GLY A 276 -17.23 -14.34 -14.13
CA GLY A 276 -18.55 -13.83 -14.50
C GLY A 276 -19.33 -13.17 -13.35
N VAL A 277 -18.65 -12.71 -12.30
CA VAL A 277 -19.29 -12.16 -11.10
C VAL A 277 -19.60 -10.68 -11.30
N ARG A 278 -20.85 -10.27 -11.05
CA ARG A 278 -21.30 -8.86 -11.04
C ARG A 278 -20.88 -8.09 -12.29
N THR A 279 -21.12 -8.68 -13.46
CA THR A 279 -20.85 -8.06 -14.77
C THR A 279 -21.78 -6.87 -15.09
N ASP A 280 -22.76 -6.59 -14.22
CA ASP A 280 -23.60 -5.38 -14.23
C ASP A 280 -22.86 -4.14 -13.68
N ALA A 281 -21.92 -4.36 -12.76
CA ALA A 281 -21.14 -3.30 -12.14
C ALA A 281 -20.00 -2.83 -13.05
N ARG A 282 -19.62 -1.56 -12.93
CA ARG A 282 -18.48 -0.98 -13.66
C ARG A 282 -17.31 -0.73 -12.72
N VAL A 283 -16.18 -1.38 -12.98
CA VAL A 283 -14.92 -1.14 -12.25
C VAL A 283 -14.10 -0.09 -13.01
N CYS A 284 -13.84 1.04 -12.37
CA CYS A 284 -13.17 2.19 -12.96
C CYS A 284 -11.88 2.53 -12.20
N ASN A 285 -10.73 2.25 -12.80
CA ASN A 285 -9.42 2.55 -12.21
C ASN A 285 -9.08 4.04 -12.41
N LEU A 286 -8.89 4.75 -11.30
CA LEU A 286 -8.61 6.20 -11.30
C LEU A 286 -7.25 6.55 -11.91
N SER A 287 -6.24 5.68 -11.77
CA SER A 287 -4.92 5.88 -12.37
C SER A 287 -4.99 5.86 -13.91
N TYR A 288 -5.90 5.06 -14.49
CA TYR A 288 -6.12 5.01 -15.93
C TYR A 288 -7.15 6.03 -16.42
N LEU A 289 -8.06 6.52 -15.56
CA LEU A 289 -9.07 7.54 -15.91
C LEU A 289 -8.48 8.90 -16.32
N GLN A 290 -7.17 9.07 -16.18
CA GLN A 290 -6.40 10.19 -16.71
C GLN A 290 -6.07 10.05 -18.22
N THR A 291 -6.30 8.89 -18.82
CA THR A 291 -5.88 8.57 -20.20
C THR A 291 -7.08 8.52 -21.15
N ASP A 292 -6.92 9.04 -22.36
CA ASP A 292 -7.99 9.14 -23.35
C ASP A 292 -8.52 7.78 -23.82
N TRP A 293 -7.62 6.81 -24.02
CA TRP A 293 -7.98 5.44 -24.39
C TRP A 293 -8.84 4.73 -23.33
N TYR A 294 -8.58 4.98 -22.05
CA TYR A 294 -9.35 4.38 -20.97
C TYR A 294 -10.71 5.06 -20.80
N ILE A 295 -10.77 6.38 -20.98
CA ILE A 295 -12.05 7.11 -21.05
C ILE A 295 -12.89 6.56 -22.23
N ASP A 296 -12.28 6.35 -23.40
CA ASP A 296 -12.96 5.73 -24.55
C ASP A 296 -13.52 4.33 -24.21
N GLN A 297 -12.79 3.54 -23.42
CA GLN A 297 -13.24 2.22 -22.96
C GLN A 297 -14.41 2.33 -21.98
N MET A 298 -14.35 3.26 -21.02
CA MET A 298 -15.42 3.47 -20.03
C MET A 298 -16.72 3.99 -20.67
N ARG A 299 -16.58 4.77 -21.74
CA ARG A 299 -17.70 5.30 -22.56
C ARG A 299 -18.34 4.25 -23.48
N ARG A 300 -17.93 2.99 -23.39
CA ARG A 300 -18.56 1.87 -24.10
C ARG A 300 -19.26 0.95 -23.10
N PRO A 301 -20.43 0.38 -23.46
CA PRO A 301 -20.98 -0.75 -22.72
C PRO A 301 -19.94 -1.88 -22.60
N ALA A 302 -19.88 -2.53 -21.45
CA ALA A 302 -19.04 -3.71 -21.24
C ALA A 302 -19.84 -4.71 -20.42
N TYR A 303 -19.95 -5.94 -20.94
CA TYR A 303 -20.83 -6.97 -20.43
C TYR A 303 -22.27 -6.46 -20.27
N ALA A 304 -22.86 -6.62 -19.07
CA ALA A 304 -24.19 -6.12 -18.72
C ALA A 304 -24.16 -4.65 -18.24
N SER A 305 -22.99 -4.06 -18.06
CA SER A 305 -22.85 -2.69 -17.60
C SER A 305 -22.98 -1.69 -18.76
N PRO A 306 -23.92 -0.73 -18.71
CA PRO A 306 -23.97 0.34 -19.71
C PRO A 306 -22.74 1.25 -19.62
N SER A 307 -22.51 2.04 -20.68
CA SER A 307 -21.49 3.11 -20.69
C SER A 307 -21.58 3.97 -19.43
N VAL A 308 -20.44 4.36 -18.85
CA VAL A 308 -20.44 5.39 -17.78
C VAL A 308 -21.02 6.71 -18.32
N PRO A 309 -21.62 7.55 -17.45
CA PRO A 309 -22.30 8.76 -17.91
C PRO A 309 -21.30 9.92 -18.11
N ILE A 310 -20.39 9.74 -19.08
CA ILE A 310 -19.51 10.79 -19.59
C ILE A 310 -19.98 11.20 -20.98
N ASN A 311 -20.49 12.42 -21.09
CA ASN A 311 -21.10 12.95 -22.31
C ASN A 311 -20.16 13.87 -23.12
N TRP A 312 -18.87 13.87 -22.81
CA TRP A 312 -17.89 14.73 -23.47
C TRP A 312 -17.57 14.20 -24.89
N PRO A 313 -17.49 15.07 -25.91
CA PRO A 313 -16.85 14.75 -27.18
C PRO A 313 -15.41 14.27 -26.99
N ARG A 314 -14.94 13.35 -27.84
CA ARG A 314 -13.58 12.78 -27.72
C ARG A 314 -12.48 13.83 -27.74
N LEU A 315 -12.65 14.88 -28.54
CA LEU A 315 -11.68 15.98 -28.67
C LEU A 315 -11.51 16.78 -27.36
N GLU A 316 -12.46 16.70 -26.43
CA GLU A 316 -12.39 17.45 -25.17
C GLU A 316 -11.68 16.68 -24.05
N TYR A 317 -11.25 15.44 -24.29
CA TYR A 317 -10.46 14.66 -23.33
C TYR A 317 -9.30 13.88 -23.97
N CYS A 318 -9.03 14.07 -25.26
CA CYS A 318 -7.85 13.48 -25.90
C CYS A 318 -6.55 14.00 -25.27
N SER A 319 -5.46 13.26 -25.47
CA SER A 319 -4.15 13.68 -24.97
C SER A 319 -3.81 15.11 -25.40
N GLY A 320 -3.43 15.96 -24.45
CA GLY A 320 -3.12 17.38 -24.65
C GLY A 320 -4.30 18.34 -24.44
N THR A 321 -5.52 17.84 -24.19
CA THR A 321 -6.70 18.66 -23.90
C THR A 321 -7.26 18.34 -22.52
N ASN A 322 -7.56 19.37 -21.73
CA ASN A 322 -8.10 19.26 -20.37
C ASN A 322 -7.31 18.27 -19.48
N GLU A 323 -5.98 18.24 -19.63
CA GLU A 323 -5.10 17.40 -18.78
C GLU A 323 -5.19 17.85 -17.32
N TYR A 324 -5.27 19.16 -17.12
CA TYR A 324 -5.65 19.78 -15.87
C TYR A 324 -6.35 21.11 -16.13
N VAL A 325 -7.19 21.53 -15.19
CA VAL A 325 -7.84 22.85 -15.17
C VAL A 325 -7.53 23.48 -13.82
N GLN A 326 -6.97 24.70 -13.84
CA GLN A 326 -6.61 25.41 -12.61
C GLN A 326 -7.85 25.81 -11.81
N ILE A 327 -7.69 25.86 -10.48
CA ILE A 327 -8.70 26.37 -9.56
C ILE A 327 -8.27 27.78 -9.16
N ASN A 328 -9.13 28.77 -9.45
CA ASN A 328 -8.92 30.16 -9.07
C ASN A 328 -10.11 30.69 -8.26
N PRO A 329 -10.11 30.50 -6.92
CA PRO A 329 -11.22 30.93 -6.07
C PRO A 329 -11.39 32.45 -5.99
N SER A 330 -10.40 33.25 -6.38
CA SER A 330 -10.49 34.72 -6.36
C SER A 330 -11.55 35.27 -7.33
N LEU A 331 -11.87 34.51 -8.37
CA LEU A 331 -12.91 34.87 -9.35
C LEU A 331 -14.33 34.73 -8.79
N LYS A 332 -14.53 33.98 -7.70
CA LYS A 332 -15.85 33.70 -7.10
C LYS A 332 -16.62 34.99 -6.81
N SER A 333 -15.97 35.99 -6.22
CA SER A 333 -16.59 37.28 -5.89
C SER A 333 -16.99 38.06 -7.13
N GLN A 334 -16.18 37.99 -8.21
CA GLN A 334 -16.48 38.67 -9.48
C GLN A 334 -17.67 38.02 -10.19
N VAL A 335 -17.71 36.69 -10.22
CA VAL A 335 -18.86 35.94 -10.78
C VAL A 335 -20.13 36.28 -10.00
N LEU A 336 -20.08 36.29 -8.66
CA LEU A 336 -21.24 36.68 -7.85
C LEU A 336 -21.70 38.12 -8.08
N GLU A 337 -20.76 39.05 -8.29
CA GLU A 337 -21.11 40.43 -8.60
C GLU A 337 -21.74 40.55 -9.99
N TYR A 338 -21.23 39.81 -10.99
CA TYR A 338 -21.80 39.78 -12.33
C TYR A 338 -23.26 39.29 -12.34
N TYR A 339 -23.59 38.28 -11.53
CA TYR A 339 -24.96 37.82 -11.34
C TYR A 339 -25.87 38.84 -10.66
N LYS A 340 -25.32 39.78 -9.88
CA LYS A 340 -26.09 40.86 -9.25
C LYS A 340 -26.31 42.03 -10.18
N THR A 341 -25.27 42.43 -10.93
CA THR A 341 -25.32 43.62 -11.79
C THR A 341 -25.97 43.34 -13.15
N ASN A 342 -25.76 42.14 -13.70
CA ASN A 342 -26.19 41.74 -15.04
C ASN A 342 -26.83 40.33 -15.03
N PRO A 343 -27.93 40.12 -14.27
CA PRO A 343 -28.47 38.79 -13.99
C PRO A 343 -28.86 37.99 -15.24
N GLU A 344 -29.47 38.62 -16.25
CA GLU A 344 -29.92 37.91 -17.46
C GLU A 344 -28.73 37.46 -18.34
N GLU A 345 -27.73 38.32 -18.52
CA GLU A 345 -26.51 37.98 -19.28
C GLU A 345 -25.68 36.92 -18.52
N ALA A 346 -25.51 37.08 -17.21
CA ALA A 346 -24.78 36.13 -16.39
C ALA A 346 -25.41 34.73 -16.41
N LYS A 347 -26.75 34.64 -16.41
CA LYS A 347 -27.46 33.36 -16.56
C LYS A 347 -27.30 32.76 -17.95
N GLN A 348 -27.21 33.58 -19.00
CA GLN A 348 -26.94 33.09 -20.35
C GLN A 348 -25.51 32.51 -20.44
N ASP A 349 -24.54 33.19 -19.83
CA ASP A 349 -23.13 32.83 -19.90
C ASP A 349 -22.75 31.65 -18.99
N PHE A 350 -23.34 31.56 -17.79
CA PHE A 350 -22.93 30.59 -16.76
C PHE A 350 -24.08 29.74 -16.19
N GLY A 351 -25.31 29.91 -16.67
CA GLY A 351 -26.50 29.18 -16.22
C GLY A 351 -27.16 29.79 -14.98
N ASP A 352 -28.26 29.21 -14.49
CA ASP A 352 -29.00 29.79 -13.36
C ASP A 352 -28.20 29.87 -12.05
N GLU A 353 -27.30 28.90 -11.84
CA GLU A 353 -26.51 28.71 -10.63
C GLU A 353 -25.02 28.61 -11.03
N PRO A 354 -24.20 29.65 -10.80
CA PRO A 354 -22.86 29.72 -11.38
C PRO A 354 -21.92 28.62 -10.92
N PHE A 355 -22.11 28.12 -9.69
CA PHE A 355 -21.22 27.14 -9.06
C PHE A 355 -21.83 25.73 -9.02
N GLU A 356 -22.94 25.51 -9.71
CA GLU A 356 -23.47 24.17 -9.94
C GLU A 356 -22.49 23.38 -10.84
N LEU A 357 -22.20 22.14 -10.49
CA LEU A 357 -21.13 21.34 -11.08
C LEU A 357 -21.31 21.17 -12.59
N LYS A 358 -22.54 20.90 -13.05
CA LYS A 358 -22.85 20.82 -14.49
C LYS A 358 -22.55 22.13 -15.23
N ASN A 359 -22.74 23.28 -14.59
CA ASN A 359 -22.49 24.59 -15.17
C ASN A 359 -20.99 24.90 -15.21
N ILE A 360 -20.25 24.57 -14.14
CA ILE A 360 -18.78 24.64 -14.13
C ILE A 360 -18.19 23.79 -15.26
N ILE A 361 -18.59 22.52 -15.37
CA ILE A 361 -18.08 21.63 -16.43
C ILE A 361 -18.44 22.18 -17.82
N LYS A 362 -19.68 22.63 -18.02
CA LYS A 362 -20.15 23.11 -19.33
C LYS A 362 -19.47 24.41 -19.76
N TYR A 363 -19.51 25.44 -18.93
CA TYR A 363 -19.17 26.80 -19.34
C TYR A 363 -17.71 27.16 -19.10
N TRP A 364 -17.09 26.61 -18.05
CA TRP A 364 -15.73 26.96 -17.66
C TRP A 364 -14.71 25.92 -18.13
N VAL A 365 -15.02 24.63 -17.99
CA VAL A 365 -14.09 23.58 -18.43
C VAL A 365 -14.18 23.36 -19.94
N ARG A 366 -15.36 23.01 -20.44
CA ARG A 366 -15.54 22.63 -21.85
C ARG A 366 -15.73 23.82 -22.77
N GLY A 367 -16.48 24.83 -22.30
CA GLY A 367 -16.76 26.07 -23.03
C GLY A 367 -15.76 27.20 -22.81
N GLY A 368 -14.93 27.10 -21.76
CA GLY A 368 -14.01 28.16 -21.37
C GLY A 368 -12.91 28.37 -22.41
N LYS A 369 -12.62 29.64 -22.71
CA LYS A 369 -11.53 30.05 -23.61
C LYS A 369 -10.65 31.09 -22.92
N GLY A 370 -9.34 31.02 -23.15
CA GLY A 370 -8.39 31.93 -22.51
C GLY A 370 -8.53 31.89 -20.98
N ASP A 371 -8.66 33.07 -20.36
CA ASP A 371 -8.77 33.24 -18.91
C ASP A 371 -10.05 32.62 -18.29
N MET A 372 -11.03 32.27 -19.13
CA MET A 372 -12.27 31.60 -18.70
C MET A 372 -12.12 30.07 -18.61
N HIS A 373 -11.00 29.50 -19.04
CA HIS A 373 -10.71 28.07 -18.90
C HIS A 373 -10.11 27.76 -17.51
N VAL A 374 -10.94 27.94 -16.48
CA VAL A 374 -10.54 27.88 -15.07
C VAL A 374 -11.72 27.49 -14.19
N ILE A 375 -11.51 26.87 -13.05
CA ILE A 375 -12.58 26.66 -12.05
C ILE A 375 -12.62 27.88 -11.13
N PRO A 376 -13.67 28.73 -11.19
CA PRO A 376 -13.69 30.04 -10.54
C PRO A 376 -13.99 30.00 -9.03
N THR A 377 -13.98 28.81 -8.43
CA THR A 377 -14.38 28.62 -7.03
C THR A 377 -13.69 27.42 -6.40
N ASP A 378 -13.57 27.45 -5.09
CA ASP A 378 -13.10 26.37 -4.22
C ASP A 378 -14.23 25.43 -3.76
N THR A 379 -15.48 25.62 -4.21
CA THR A 379 -16.63 24.80 -3.80
C THR A 379 -17.64 24.70 -4.92
N VAL A 380 -17.99 23.47 -5.31
CA VAL A 380 -18.99 23.19 -6.34
C VAL A 380 -20.19 22.47 -5.74
N TYR A 381 -21.36 22.65 -6.36
CA TYR A 381 -22.62 22.10 -5.87
C TYR A 381 -23.22 21.11 -6.85
N VAL A 382 -23.88 20.08 -6.34
CA VAL A 382 -24.73 19.19 -7.14
C VAL A 382 -26.16 19.32 -6.63
N THR A 383 -27.07 19.80 -7.47
CA THR A 383 -28.50 19.89 -7.12
C THR A 383 -29.10 18.50 -6.97
N ILE A 384 -29.90 18.30 -5.91
CA ILE A 384 -30.40 16.98 -5.50
C ILE A 384 -31.84 16.74 -5.92
N ASP A 385 -32.06 15.69 -6.72
CA ASP A 385 -33.37 15.08 -6.90
C ASP A 385 -33.70 14.22 -5.66
N LYS A 386 -34.51 14.77 -4.76
CA LYS A 386 -34.88 14.10 -3.51
C LYS A 386 -35.66 12.81 -3.73
N ASP A 387 -36.42 12.69 -4.83
CA ASP A 387 -37.18 11.48 -5.11
C ASP A 387 -36.29 10.38 -5.68
N ALA A 388 -35.27 10.74 -6.48
CA ALA A 388 -34.23 9.80 -6.89
C ALA A 388 -33.44 9.26 -5.68
N VAL A 389 -33.07 10.14 -4.73
CA VAL A 389 -32.39 9.73 -3.49
C VAL A 389 -33.24 8.75 -2.69
N LYS A 390 -34.54 9.02 -2.48
CA LYS A 390 -35.46 8.10 -1.78
C LYS A 390 -35.57 6.74 -2.48
N LYS A 391 -35.61 6.73 -3.82
CA LYS A 391 -35.69 5.49 -4.63
C LYS A 391 -34.37 4.73 -4.72
N SER A 392 -33.25 5.39 -4.41
CA SER A 392 -31.91 4.82 -4.56
C SER A 392 -31.59 3.69 -3.58
N GLY A 393 -32.35 3.58 -2.48
CA GLY A 393 -32.13 2.59 -1.41
C GLY A 393 -30.89 2.85 -0.56
N MET A 394 -30.30 4.04 -0.61
CA MET A 394 -29.19 4.43 0.28
C MET A 394 -29.68 4.71 1.71
N MET A 395 -28.81 4.49 2.69
CA MET A 395 -29.06 4.91 4.07
C MET A 395 -29.22 6.43 4.14
N MET A 396 -30.18 6.89 4.95
CA MET A 396 -30.32 8.29 5.33
C MET A 396 -29.26 8.64 6.39
N ALA A 397 -28.32 9.50 6.04
CA ALA A 397 -27.28 9.95 6.99
C ALA A 397 -27.80 10.99 8.00
N SER A 398 -28.88 11.68 7.67
CA SER A 398 -29.54 12.73 8.47
C SER A 398 -31.07 12.63 8.31
N ASP A 399 -31.81 13.36 9.15
CA ASP A 399 -33.28 13.34 9.15
C ASP A 399 -33.91 13.92 7.87
N SER A 400 -33.16 14.74 7.12
CA SER A 400 -33.61 15.35 5.87
C SER A 400 -32.59 15.18 4.74
N ILE A 401 -33.10 15.16 3.49
CA ILE A 401 -32.29 15.18 2.26
C ILE A 401 -31.94 16.63 1.93
N PRO A 402 -30.65 16.99 1.77
CA PRO A 402 -30.25 18.34 1.41
C PRO A 402 -30.70 18.70 -0.01
N ASP A 403 -30.89 20.00 -0.28
CA ASP A 403 -31.21 20.48 -1.63
C ASP A 403 -30.00 20.45 -2.57
N LYS A 404 -28.79 20.60 -2.01
CA LYS A 404 -27.52 20.59 -2.74
C LYS A 404 -26.50 19.74 -1.99
N MET A 405 -25.78 18.88 -2.71
CA MET A 405 -24.54 18.28 -2.23
C MET A 405 -23.41 19.29 -2.44
N VAL A 406 -22.56 19.44 -1.43
CA VAL A 406 -21.41 20.34 -1.46
C VAL A 406 -20.15 19.52 -1.67
N ILE A 407 -19.34 19.88 -2.67
CA ILE A 407 -18.04 19.28 -2.94
C ILE A 407 -16.98 20.36 -2.75
N SER A 408 -16.16 20.22 -1.71
CA SER A 408 -15.04 21.12 -1.45
C SER A 408 -13.88 20.83 -2.40
N LEU A 409 -13.32 21.88 -2.99
CA LEU A 409 -12.08 21.85 -3.75
C LEU A 409 -10.94 22.56 -2.99
N ALA A 410 -11.16 22.91 -1.72
CA ALA A 410 -10.17 23.57 -0.89
C ALA A 410 -8.88 22.75 -0.79
N GLY A 411 -7.75 23.44 -0.83
CA GLY A 411 -6.42 22.83 -0.82
C GLY A 411 -5.94 22.27 -2.16
N LYS A 412 -6.74 22.33 -3.23
CA LYS A 412 -6.32 21.95 -4.59
C LYS A 412 -6.06 23.19 -5.43
N SER A 413 -4.96 23.17 -6.19
CA SER A 413 -4.61 24.23 -7.16
C SER A 413 -5.13 23.94 -8.57
N ALA A 414 -5.44 22.68 -8.87
CA ALA A 414 -6.01 22.25 -10.14
C ALA A 414 -6.80 20.95 -9.98
N LEU A 415 -7.70 20.68 -10.93
CA LEU A 415 -8.31 19.38 -11.15
C LEU A 415 -7.71 18.73 -12.38
N TYR A 416 -7.30 17.47 -12.26
CA TYR A 416 -6.77 16.70 -13.39
C TYR A 416 -7.90 16.02 -14.15
N LYS A 417 -7.62 15.54 -15.36
CA LYS A 417 -8.60 14.88 -16.22
C LYS A 417 -9.42 13.80 -15.52
N GLY A 418 -8.79 12.95 -14.71
CA GLY A 418 -9.47 11.92 -13.91
C GLY A 418 -10.44 12.50 -12.87
N ASP A 419 -10.08 13.61 -12.21
CA ASP A 419 -10.97 14.33 -11.29
C ASP A 419 -12.20 14.86 -12.04
N LEU A 420 -11.97 15.47 -13.21
CA LEU A 420 -13.04 16.01 -14.08
C LEU A 420 -13.98 14.91 -14.56
N MET A 421 -13.46 13.74 -14.95
CA MET A 421 -14.27 12.59 -15.35
C MET A 421 -15.09 12.03 -14.19
N MET A 422 -14.51 11.95 -12.99
CA MET A 422 -15.25 11.53 -11.79
C MET A 422 -16.38 12.51 -11.48
N LEU A 423 -16.12 13.82 -11.52
CA LEU A 423 -17.12 14.87 -11.33
C LEU A 423 -18.22 14.83 -12.40
N GLU A 424 -17.86 14.62 -13.67
CA GLU A 424 -18.82 14.42 -14.77
C GLU A 424 -19.75 13.23 -14.47
N MET A 425 -19.21 12.10 -14.00
CA MET A 425 -20.05 10.95 -13.65
C MET A 425 -20.99 11.27 -12.48
N ILE A 426 -20.50 11.96 -11.44
CA ILE A 426 -21.33 12.38 -10.30
C ILE A 426 -22.48 13.28 -10.76
N ALA A 427 -22.19 14.27 -11.62
CA ALA A 427 -23.17 15.21 -12.13
C ALA A 427 -24.29 14.54 -12.96
N ASN A 428 -24.00 13.40 -13.60
CA ASN A 428 -24.92 12.75 -14.54
C ASN A 428 -25.58 11.45 -14.02
N CYS A 429 -25.14 10.88 -12.88
CA CYS A 429 -25.73 9.65 -12.33
C CYS A 429 -27.11 9.86 -11.65
N ASN A 430 -27.41 11.08 -11.20
CA ASN A 430 -28.64 11.47 -10.49
C ASN A 430 -29.08 10.48 -9.40
N TRP A 431 -28.14 9.90 -8.64
CA TRP A 431 -28.38 8.94 -7.55
C TRP A 431 -29.06 7.60 -7.94
N THR A 432 -29.52 7.47 -9.18
CA THR A 432 -30.14 6.25 -9.74
C THR A 432 -29.11 5.21 -10.14
N ARG A 433 -27.93 5.65 -10.59
CA ARG A 433 -26.75 4.82 -10.79
C ARG A 433 -25.78 5.04 -9.62
N PRO A 434 -25.69 4.10 -8.66
CA PRO A 434 -24.85 4.28 -7.49
C PRO A 434 -23.37 4.38 -7.86
N ILE A 435 -22.66 5.33 -7.24
CA ILE A 435 -21.22 5.50 -7.38
C ILE A 435 -20.55 5.16 -6.05
N TYR A 436 -19.48 4.38 -6.14
CA TYR A 436 -18.71 3.89 -5.01
C TYR A 436 -17.23 4.19 -5.19
N VAL A 437 -16.52 4.26 -4.07
CA VAL A 437 -15.07 4.28 -3.98
C VAL A 437 -14.64 3.11 -3.11
N ALA A 438 -13.71 2.28 -3.58
CA ALA A 438 -13.19 1.17 -2.78
C ALA A 438 -12.50 1.70 -1.51
N LEU A 439 -12.66 0.99 -0.38
CA LEU A 439 -12.15 1.42 0.93
C LEU A 439 -10.61 1.60 0.97
N THR A 440 -9.89 0.93 0.08
CA THR A 440 -8.43 0.98 -0.03
C THR A 440 -7.91 2.14 -0.89
N VAL A 441 -8.78 2.87 -1.57
CA VAL A 441 -8.39 4.07 -2.34
C VAL A 441 -7.98 5.17 -1.36
N GLY A 442 -6.77 5.72 -1.54
CA GLY A 442 -6.27 6.82 -0.72
C GLY A 442 -7.02 8.14 -0.98
N ALA A 443 -7.13 8.97 0.05
CA ALA A 443 -7.90 10.22 0.03
C ALA A 443 -7.45 11.22 -1.03
N GLU A 444 -6.18 11.17 -1.41
CA GLU A 444 -5.61 11.98 -2.48
C GLU A 444 -6.27 11.72 -3.85
N ASN A 445 -6.87 10.54 -4.07
CA ASN A 445 -7.42 10.13 -5.37
C ASN A 445 -8.91 10.46 -5.55
N TYR A 446 -9.63 10.87 -4.51
CA TYR A 446 -11.07 11.19 -4.59
C TYR A 446 -11.40 12.61 -4.14
N MET A 447 -10.41 13.51 -4.12
CA MET A 447 -10.55 14.90 -3.67
C MET A 447 -11.16 14.95 -2.24
N ASN A 448 -12.04 15.91 -1.95
CA ASN A 448 -12.71 16.00 -0.66
C ASN A 448 -14.08 15.30 -0.62
N LEU A 449 -14.35 14.34 -1.53
CA LEU A 449 -15.62 13.60 -1.54
C LEU A 449 -15.82 12.70 -0.30
N GLY A 450 -14.78 12.48 0.50
CA GLY A 450 -14.85 11.72 1.75
C GLY A 450 -15.89 12.25 2.73
N ASP A 451 -16.18 13.55 2.69
CA ASP A 451 -17.20 14.21 3.51
C ASP A 451 -18.63 13.80 3.14
N ASN A 452 -18.80 13.04 2.05
CA ASN A 452 -20.07 12.60 1.52
C ASN A 452 -20.22 11.08 1.45
N PHE A 453 -19.31 10.34 2.08
CA PHE A 453 -19.31 8.89 2.03
C PHE A 453 -20.24 8.25 3.07
N ILE A 454 -20.95 7.22 2.62
CA ILE A 454 -21.58 6.22 3.48
C ILE A 454 -20.88 4.88 3.19
N GLN A 455 -20.21 4.32 4.19
CA GLN A 455 -19.54 3.04 4.07
C GLN A 455 -20.57 1.90 4.12
N GLU A 456 -20.64 1.10 3.05
CA GLU A 456 -21.59 -0.02 2.89
C GLU A 456 -20.87 -1.40 2.95
N GLY A 457 -19.75 -1.46 3.66
CA GLY A 457 -18.87 -2.63 3.77
C GLY A 457 -17.46 -2.29 3.31
N LEU A 458 -16.98 -2.96 2.26
CA LEU A 458 -15.68 -2.70 1.64
C LEU A 458 -15.66 -1.51 0.69
N ALA A 459 -16.78 -0.81 0.51
CA ALA A 459 -16.86 0.33 -0.40
C ALA A 459 -17.63 1.49 0.24
N ASN A 460 -17.19 2.70 -0.08
CA ASN A 460 -17.83 3.94 0.30
C ASN A 460 -18.75 4.39 -0.82
N ARG A 461 -20.06 4.45 -0.56
CA ARG A 461 -21.02 5.02 -1.49
C ARG A 461 -20.94 6.54 -1.42
N ILE A 462 -20.86 7.19 -2.58
CA ILE A 462 -21.01 8.65 -2.68
C ILE A 462 -22.49 8.99 -2.46
N SER A 463 -22.76 9.84 -1.48
CA SER A 463 -24.11 10.24 -1.08
C SER A 463 -24.26 11.77 -1.18
N PRO A 464 -25.50 12.31 -1.19
CA PRO A 464 -25.70 13.76 -1.19
C PRO A 464 -25.47 14.40 0.18
N PHE A 465 -25.32 13.61 1.25
CA PHE A 465 -25.24 14.09 2.62
C PHE A 465 -23.84 14.54 2.99
N THR A 466 -23.71 15.49 3.92
CA THR A 466 -22.43 15.78 4.59
C THR A 466 -22.31 14.88 5.81
N THR A 467 -21.56 13.78 5.70
CA THR A 467 -21.55 12.67 6.66
C THR A 467 -20.51 12.81 7.77
N ASN A 468 -19.66 13.84 7.71
CA ASN A 468 -18.65 14.15 8.74
C ASN A 468 -19.17 15.08 9.86
N LYS A 469 -20.44 15.51 9.81
CA LYS A 469 -21.03 16.41 10.81
C LYS A 469 -21.45 15.65 12.08
N PRO A 470 -21.39 16.28 13.26
CA PRO A 470 -21.92 15.69 14.49
C PRO A 470 -23.38 15.22 14.31
N GLY A 471 -23.66 13.98 14.69
CA GLY A 471 -24.98 13.37 14.57
C GLY A 471 -25.28 12.72 13.22
N ALA A 472 -24.47 12.95 12.18
CA ALA A 472 -24.63 12.26 10.90
C ALA A 472 -24.15 10.80 10.98
N LYS A 473 -24.86 9.91 10.29
CA LYS A 473 -24.43 8.50 10.13
C LYS A 473 -23.66 8.33 8.83
N ASN A 474 -22.48 7.72 8.91
CA ASN A 474 -21.61 7.47 7.76
C ASN A 474 -21.27 5.98 7.55
N PHE A 475 -21.89 5.08 8.32
CA PHE A 475 -21.66 3.64 8.26
C PHE A 475 -23.00 2.90 8.22
N ASP A 476 -23.27 2.18 7.13
CA ASP A 476 -24.49 1.37 6.98
C ASP A 476 -24.28 -0.01 7.62
N THR A 477 -24.62 -0.09 8.91
CA THR A 477 -24.50 -1.30 9.73
C THR A 477 -25.31 -2.47 9.17
N GLU A 478 -26.50 -2.22 8.61
CA GLU A 478 -27.40 -3.27 8.14
C GLU A 478 -26.89 -3.92 6.86
N LYS A 479 -26.54 -3.09 5.86
CA LYS A 479 -25.98 -3.58 4.60
C LYS A 479 -24.63 -4.25 4.81
N THR A 480 -23.77 -3.66 5.65
CA THR A 480 -22.48 -4.24 6.00
C THR A 480 -22.65 -5.60 6.69
N TYR A 481 -23.58 -5.72 7.66
CA TYR A 481 -23.89 -7.00 8.30
C TYR A 481 -24.34 -8.05 7.29
N ASN A 482 -25.28 -7.73 6.40
CA ASN A 482 -25.75 -8.68 5.40
C ASN A 482 -24.61 -9.13 4.47
N ASN A 483 -23.80 -8.18 4.00
CA ASN A 483 -22.66 -8.46 3.13
C ASN A 483 -21.67 -9.41 3.80
N MET A 484 -21.21 -9.10 5.02
CA MET A 484 -20.19 -9.89 5.72
C MET A 484 -20.69 -11.25 6.20
N MET A 485 -21.95 -11.32 6.66
CA MET A 485 -22.46 -12.55 7.25
C MET A 485 -22.95 -13.54 6.19
N ASN A 486 -23.47 -13.05 5.06
CA ASN A 486 -24.20 -13.88 4.09
C ASN A 486 -23.60 -13.88 2.67
N ARG A 487 -22.89 -12.83 2.25
CA ARG A 487 -22.44 -12.66 0.86
C ARG A 487 -20.93 -12.85 0.67
N TYR A 488 -20.13 -12.43 1.65
CA TYR A 488 -18.68 -12.43 1.53
C TYR A 488 -18.07 -13.82 1.65
N ARG A 489 -16.92 -13.98 0.98
CA ARG A 489 -16.05 -15.16 1.01
C ARG A 489 -14.68 -14.77 1.55
N TYR A 490 -13.99 -15.72 2.16
CA TYR A 490 -12.77 -15.45 2.94
C TYR A 490 -11.55 -16.25 2.49
N GLY A 491 -11.54 -16.75 1.25
CA GLY A 491 -10.31 -17.16 0.58
C GLY A 491 -9.58 -18.37 1.16
N GLY A 492 -10.27 -19.21 1.94
CA GLY A 492 -9.67 -20.38 2.61
C GLY A 492 -8.79 -20.03 3.80
N LEU A 493 -8.91 -18.84 4.39
CA LEU A 493 -8.10 -18.40 5.52
C LEU A 493 -8.27 -19.26 6.79
N ASP A 494 -9.34 -20.07 6.85
CA ASP A 494 -9.60 -21.08 7.87
C ASP A 494 -8.87 -22.40 7.65
N GLN A 495 -7.99 -22.49 6.65
CA GLN A 495 -7.10 -23.62 6.42
C GLN A 495 -5.74 -23.39 7.10
N LYS A 496 -5.34 -24.34 7.96
CA LYS A 496 -4.01 -24.31 8.60
C LYS A 496 -2.91 -24.49 7.55
N GLY A 497 -1.81 -23.79 7.76
CA GLY A 497 -0.62 -23.93 6.91
C GLY A 497 -0.63 -23.06 5.65
N LEU A 498 -1.73 -22.36 5.36
CA LEU A 498 -1.78 -21.42 4.24
C LEU A 498 -0.70 -20.32 4.39
N TYR A 499 0.05 -20.04 3.34
CA TYR A 499 1.00 -18.94 3.32
C TYR A 499 0.36 -17.68 2.73
N ILE A 500 0.49 -16.58 3.47
CA ILE A 500 -0.04 -15.27 3.13
C ILE A 500 1.11 -14.29 3.19
N ASP A 501 1.54 -13.80 2.03
CA ASP A 501 2.55 -12.73 1.96
C ASP A 501 1.98 -11.41 2.48
N GLU A 502 2.88 -10.46 2.74
CA GLU A 502 2.57 -9.14 3.27
C GLU A 502 1.42 -8.42 2.54
N THR A 503 1.40 -8.47 1.20
CA THR A 503 0.39 -7.74 0.42
C THR A 503 -1.00 -8.30 0.67
N VAL A 504 -1.15 -9.62 0.67
CA VAL A 504 -2.44 -10.25 0.98
C VAL A 504 -2.76 -10.18 2.47
N MET A 505 -1.75 -10.19 3.34
CA MET A 505 -1.96 -9.99 4.78
C MET A 505 -2.62 -8.64 5.05
N ARG A 506 -2.17 -7.57 4.38
CA ARG A 506 -2.80 -6.25 4.45
C ARG A 506 -4.26 -6.26 4.00
N MET A 507 -4.60 -7.02 2.97
CA MET A 507 -6.01 -7.18 2.55
C MET A 507 -6.84 -7.91 3.61
N CYS A 508 -6.25 -8.90 4.30
CA CYS A 508 -6.90 -9.60 5.41
C CYS A 508 -7.16 -8.65 6.59
N TYR A 509 -6.21 -7.75 6.88
CA TYR A 509 -6.39 -6.72 7.92
C TYR A 509 -7.56 -5.79 7.61
N THR A 510 -7.73 -5.34 6.36
CA THR A 510 -8.90 -4.54 5.95
C THR A 510 -10.21 -5.28 6.26
N HIS A 511 -10.30 -6.56 5.91
CA HIS A 511 -11.50 -7.37 6.18
C HIS A 511 -11.74 -7.59 7.67
N ARG A 512 -10.68 -7.87 8.45
CA ARG A 512 -10.80 -8.04 9.90
C ARG A 512 -11.22 -6.75 10.57
N ARG A 513 -10.60 -5.62 10.26
CA ARG A 513 -10.99 -4.32 10.83
C ARG A 513 -12.45 -3.98 10.55
N LEU A 514 -12.98 -4.33 9.38
CA LEU A 514 -14.40 -4.17 9.08
C LEU A 514 -15.30 -4.97 10.02
N PHE A 515 -14.90 -6.18 10.47
CA PHE A 515 -15.64 -6.95 11.47
C PHE A 515 -15.63 -6.24 12.82
N ALA A 516 -14.49 -5.70 13.25
CA ALA A 516 -14.37 -4.97 14.51
C ALA A 516 -15.25 -3.71 14.49
N GLN A 517 -15.16 -2.94 13.40
CA GLN A 517 -15.96 -1.73 13.17
C GLN A 517 -17.46 -2.05 13.20
N LEU A 518 -17.89 -3.10 12.48
CA LEU A 518 -19.29 -3.54 12.48
C LEU A 518 -19.75 -3.98 13.87
N ALA A 519 -18.94 -4.74 14.61
CA ALA A 519 -19.29 -5.18 15.95
C ALA A 519 -19.46 -4.01 16.92
N LEU A 520 -18.54 -3.04 16.92
CA LEU A 520 -18.64 -1.84 17.74
C LEU A 520 -19.84 -0.96 17.36
N ALA A 521 -20.15 -0.82 16.06
CA ALA A 521 -21.34 -0.12 15.59
C ALA A 521 -22.63 -0.82 16.03
N LEU A 522 -22.69 -2.15 15.97
CA LEU A 522 -23.83 -2.90 16.48
C LEU A 522 -23.99 -2.77 18.00
N ILE A 523 -22.90 -2.72 18.76
CA ILE A 523 -22.92 -2.48 20.21
C ILE A 523 -23.47 -1.09 20.52
N SER A 524 -23.05 -0.05 19.79
CA SER A 524 -23.56 1.31 20.00
C SER A 524 -25.04 1.43 19.62
N GLU A 525 -25.51 0.64 18.65
CA GLU A 525 -26.92 0.45 18.32
C GLU A 525 -27.67 -0.49 19.29
N GLN A 526 -27.05 -0.95 20.38
CA GLN A 526 -27.60 -1.87 21.38
C GLN A 526 -27.99 -3.27 20.81
N LYS A 527 -27.45 -3.65 19.65
CA LYS A 527 -27.68 -4.94 18.98
C LYS A 527 -26.61 -5.97 19.36
N ASN A 528 -26.43 -6.19 20.66
CA ASN A 528 -25.35 -7.00 21.23
C ASN A 528 -25.28 -8.44 20.70
N ASP A 529 -26.43 -9.09 20.49
CA ASP A 529 -26.46 -10.46 19.93
C ASP A 529 -25.91 -10.54 18.51
N LYS A 530 -26.19 -9.52 17.69
CA LYS A 530 -25.65 -9.45 16.33
C LYS A 530 -24.14 -9.16 16.38
N ALA A 531 -23.71 -8.26 17.26
CA ALA A 531 -22.29 -7.95 17.44
C ALA A 531 -21.48 -9.20 17.83
N LEU A 532 -21.98 -10.00 18.78
CA LEU A 532 -21.33 -11.25 19.17
C LEU A 532 -21.21 -12.24 18.00
N LYS A 533 -22.27 -12.39 17.19
CA LYS A 533 -22.24 -13.25 15.99
C LYS A 533 -21.21 -12.78 14.96
N VAL A 534 -21.04 -11.47 14.79
CA VAL A 534 -20.04 -10.87 13.89
C VAL A 534 -18.62 -11.24 14.34
N LEU A 535 -18.32 -11.07 15.63
CA LEU A 535 -17.00 -11.42 16.17
C LEU A 535 -16.72 -12.93 16.06
N GLN A 536 -17.70 -13.78 16.40
CA GLN A 536 -17.57 -15.24 16.28
C GLN A 536 -17.38 -15.70 14.83
N LYS A 537 -18.05 -15.04 13.87
CA LYS A 537 -17.85 -15.30 12.45
C LYS A 537 -16.41 -14.96 12.06
N ALA A 538 -15.90 -13.80 12.48
CA ALA A 538 -14.53 -13.38 12.19
C ALA A 538 -13.50 -14.40 12.70
N ASP A 539 -13.63 -14.87 13.95
CA ASP A 539 -12.74 -15.90 14.52
C ASP A 539 -12.77 -17.21 13.72
N LYS A 540 -13.92 -17.57 13.16
CA LYS A 540 -14.07 -18.78 12.35
C LYS A 540 -13.43 -18.62 10.96
N VAL A 541 -13.70 -17.52 10.26
CA VAL A 541 -13.30 -17.37 8.85
C VAL A 541 -11.91 -16.74 8.67
N MET A 542 -11.42 -16.05 9.69
CA MET A 542 -10.08 -15.46 9.73
C MET A 542 -9.46 -15.77 11.10
N PRO A 543 -9.08 -17.02 11.34
CA PRO A 543 -8.50 -17.41 12.61
C PRO A 543 -7.11 -16.81 12.81
N ASP A 544 -6.74 -16.67 14.09
CA ASP A 544 -5.47 -16.07 14.52
C ASP A 544 -4.22 -16.78 13.98
N TYR A 545 -4.28 -18.10 13.76
CA TYR A 545 -3.13 -18.86 13.25
C TYR A 545 -2.78 -18.55 11.78
N THR A 546 -3.71 -17.95 11.01
CA THR A 546 -3.48 -17.54 9.62
C THR A 546 -3.30 -16.03 9.53
N VAL A 547 -4.14 -15.28 10.25
CA VAL A 547 -4.07 -13.82 10.32
C VAL A 547 -3.91 -13.47 11.79
N PRO A 548 -2.71 -13.14 12.29
CA PRO A 548 -2.49 -12.89 13.72
C PRO A 548 -3.23 -11.67 14.24
N TYR A 549 -3.64 -11.71 15.52
CA TYR A 549 -4.14 -10.54 16.24
C TYR A 549 -2.99 -9.61 16.63
N ASN A 550 -2.83 -8.54 15.86
CA ASN A 550 -1.95 -7.41 16.16
C ASN A 550 -2.70 -6.08 16.00
N TYR A 551 -2.01 -4.97 16.25
CA TYR A 551 -2.56 -3.62 16.08
C TYR A 551 -3.10 -3.38 14.67
N MET A 552 -2.33 -3.73 13.63
CA MET A 552 -2.70 -3.53 12.22
C MET A 552 -3.95 -4.29 11.81
N SER A 553 -4.19 -5.46 12.40
CA SER A 553 -5.36 -6.30 12.16
C SER A 553 -6.63 -5.83 12.89
N GLY A 554 -6.55 -4.80 13.73
CA GLY A 554 -7.66 -4.31 14.56
C GLY A 554 -7.84 -5.05 15.89
N GLY A 555 -6.78 -5.70 16.41
CA GLY A 555 -6.87 -6.52 17.63
C GLY A 555 -7.37 -5.77 18.87
N LEU A 556 -7.03 -4.49 19.03
CA LEU A 556 -7.53 -3.65 20.13
C LEU A 556 -9.05 -3.46 20.07
N ASP A 557 -9.59 -3.18 18.89
CA ASP A 557 -11.03 -2.98 18.68
C ASP A 557 -11.81 -4.29 18.91
N PHE A 558 -11.25 -5.43 18.49
CA PHE A 558 -11.80 -6.74 18.78
C PHE A 558 -11.84 -7.03 20.28
N ALA A 559 -10.73 -6.82 20.98
CA ALA A 559 -10.65 -7.01 22.41
C ALA A 559 -11.66 -6.11 23.14
N LYS A 560 -11.76 -4.84 22.73
CA LYS A 560 -12.74 -3.88 23.26
C LYS A 560 -14.18 -4.33 23.01
N ALA A 561 -14.52 -4.78 21.81
CA ALA A 561 -15.87 -5.26 21.48
C ALA A 561 -16.25 -6.48 22.35
N TYR A 562 -15.36 -7.46 22.48
CA TYR A 562 -15.57 -8.60 23.37
C TYR A 562 -15.69 -8.18 24.85
N ALA A 563 -14.88 -7.22 25.29
CA ALA A 563 -14.93 -6.69 26.66
C ALA A 563 -16.30 -6.06 26.98
N ILE A 564 -16.83 -5.21 26.08
CA ILE A 564 -18.14 -4.57 26.26
C ILE A 564 -19.28 -5.61 26.28
N LEU A 565 -19.15 -6.68 25.50
CA LEU A 565 -20.10 -7.81 25.48
C LEU A 565 -19.95 -8.78 26.66
N GLY A 566 -19.05 -8.51 27.62
CA GLY A 566 -18.82 -9.35 28.79
C GLY A 566 -17.99 -10.62 28.53
N LYS A 567 -17.39 -10.77 27.34
CA LYS A 567 -16.54 -11.90 26.93
C LYS A 567 -15.07 -11.67 27.34
N LYS A 568 -14.83 -11.66 28.65
CA LYS A 568 -13.54 -11.24 29.23
C LYS A 568 -12.37 -12.14 28.85
N ALA A 569 -12.59 -13.46 28.72
CA ALA A 569 -11.51 -14.40 28.42
C ALA A 569 -11.02 -14.20 26.96
N GLU A 570 -11.95 -14.09 26.03
CA GLU A 570 -11.69 -13.83 24.61
C GLU A 570 -11.01 -12.47 24.42
N ALA A 571 -11.54 -11.43 25.09
CA ALA A 571 -10.95 -10.09 25.09
C ALA A 571 -9.51 -10.09 25.63
N SER A 572 -9.26 -10.75 26.78
CA SER A 572 -7.91 -10.83 27.36
C SER A 572 -6.96 -11.57 26.43
N ASN A 573 -7.36 -12.69 25.85
CA ASN A 573 -6.50 -13.48 24.96
C ASN A 573 -6.04 -12.70 23.72
N ILE A 574 -6.93 -11.93 23.11
CA ILE A 574 -6.59 -11.08 21.96
C ILE A 574 -5.67 -9.94 22.41
N LEU A 575 -6.01 -9.28 23.52
CA LEU A 575 -5.24 -8.15 24.04
C LEU A 575 -3.82 -8.55 24.48
N ASP A 576 -3.67 -9.73 25.07
CA ASP A 576 -2.38 -10.31 25.45
C ASP A 576 -1.45 -10.48 24.25
N LYS A 577 -1.99 -10.87 23.09
CA LYS A 577 -1.21 -11.02 21.84
C LYS A 577 -0.77 -9.69 21.27
N VAL A 578 -1.68 -8.71 21.21
CA VAL A 578 -1.33 -7.34 20.77
C VAL A 578 -0.28 -6.73 21.68
N TRP A 579 -0.45 -6.88 23.00
CA TRP A 579 0.48 -6.40 24.01
C TRP A 579 1.86 -7.06 23.88
N HIS A 580 1.90 -8.39 23.80
CA HIS A 580 3.15 -9.14 23.67
C HIS A 580 3.92 -8.74 22.41
N ASN A 581 3.25 -8.64 21.26
CA ASN A 581 3.85 -8.20 20.01
C ASN A 581 4.45 -6.79 20.14
N ALA A 582 3.70 -5.82 20.66
CA ALA A 582 4.19 -4.46 20.84
C ALA A 582 5.38 -4.38 21.81
N VAL A 583 5.36 -5.15 22.91
CA VAL A 583 6.49 -5.23 23.85
C VAL A 583 7.74 -5.79 23.18
N GLN A 584 7.61 -6.85 22.38
CA GLN A 584 8.76 -7.43 21.68
C GLN A 584 9.39 -6.45 20.71
N TYR A 585 8.60 -5.73 19.91
CA TYR A 585 9.12 -4.70 19.02
C TYR A 585 9.76 -3.55 19.79
N ALA A 586 9.12 -3.04 20.85
CA ALA A 586 9.70 -1.98 21.68
C ALA A 586 11.05 -2.40 22.28
N GLN A 587 11.16 -3.62 22.80
CA GLN A 587 12.41 -4.18 23.31
C GLN A 587 13.47 -4.34 22.22
N TYR A 588 13.07 -4.81 21.03
CA TYR A 588 13.95 -4.93 19.87
C TYR A 588 14.52 -3.58 19.44
N TYR A 589 13.74 -2.51 19.42
CA TYR A 589 14.26 -1.20 19.06
C TYR A 589 15.14 -0.61 20.16
N LEU A 590 14.76 -0.77 21.43
CA LEU A 590 15.51 -0.22 22.57
C LEU A 590 16.92 -0.81 22.74
N GLN A 591 17.16 -2.03 22.24
CA GLN A 591 18.51 -2.61 22.23
C GLN A 591 19.43 -2.05 21.14
N LEU A 592 18.90 -1.34 20.13
CA LEU A 592 19.71 -0.74 19.08
C LEU A 592 20.53 0.42 19.66
N GLU A 593 21.68 0.70 19.04
CA GLU A 593 22.61 1.74 19.49
C GLU A 593 22.93 2.76 18.39
N GLY A 594 23.28 3.98 18.81
CA GLY A 594 23.70 5.06 17.91
C GLY A 594 22.65 5.37 16.83
N SER A 595 23.12 5.52 15.59
CA SER A 595 22.27 5.87 14.44
C SER A 595 21.17 4.84 14.16
N ARG A 596 21.37 3.56 14.50
CA ARG A 596 20.36 2.51 14.31
C ARG A 596 19.11 2.77 15.16
N PHE A 597 19.31 3.14 16.43
CA PHE A 597 18.19 3.53 17.28
C PHE A 597 17.54 4.83 16.79
N SER A 598 18.34 5.83 16.43
CA SER A 598 17.81 7.11 15.91
C SER A 598 16.90 6.90 14.69
N GLN A 599 17.26 5.99 13.78
CA GLN A 599 16.44 5.65 12.61
C GLN A 599 15.15 4.91 12.97
N SER A 600 15.17 4.04 14.00
CA SER A 600 14.01 3.25 14.44
C SER A 600 13.20 3.91 15.57
N GLN A 601 13.55 5.14 15.96
CA GLN A 601 12.96 5.79 17.13
C GLN A 601 11.45 6.01 16.94
N ARG A 602 11.03 6.41 15.73
CA ARG A 602 9.62 6.60 15.39
C ARG A 602 8.83 5.31 15.57
N ASP A 603 9.36 4.20 15.07
CA ASP A 603 8.71 2.89 15.17
C ASP A 603 8.63 2.42 16.62
N CYS A 604 9.69 2.64 17.41
CA CYS A 604 9.66 2.41 18.86
C CYS A 604 8.53 3.20 19.54
N MET A 605 8.36 4.49 19.20
CA MET A 605 7.29 5.32 19.78
C MET A 605 5.89 4.86 19.38
N ILE A 606 5.72 4.36 18.15
CA ILE A 606 4.46 3.75 17.70
C ILE A 606 4.12 2.55 18.59
N GLN A 607 5.08 1.67 18.88
CA GLN A 607 4.85 0.50 19.73
C GLN A 607 4.47 0.88 21.16
N LEU A 608 5.13 1.89 21.74
CA LEU A 608 4.76 2.42 23.06
C LEU A 608 3.35 3.03 23.07
N SER A 609 2.93 3.67 21.97
CA SER A 609 1.55 4.17 21.82
C SER A 609 0.53 3.03 21.76
N ILE A 610 0.85 1.94 21.04
CA ILE A 610 0.01 0.74 20.97
C ILE A 610 -0.14 0.12 22.36
N MET A 611 0.96 0.01 23.12
CA MET A 611 0.95 -0.44 24.51
C MET A 611 0.07 0.45 25.39
N ASN A 612 0.16 1.78 25.26
CA ASN A 612 -0.70 2.70 26.01
C ASN A 612 -2.19 2.45 25.73
N GLN A 613 -2.58 2.33 24.45
CA GLN A 613 -3.96 2.01 24.08
C GLN A 613 -4.40 0.64 24.63
N ALA A 614 -3.51 -0.36 24.63
CA ALA A 614 -3.78 -1.66 25.21
C ALA A 614 -4.04 -1.59 26.73
N CYS A 615 -3.32 -0.73 27.48
CA CYS A 615 -3.57 -0.47 28.90
C CYS A 615 -4.99 0.05 29.15
N GLU A 616 -5.51 0.94 28.29
CA GLU A 616 -6.88 1.46 28.39
C GLU A 616 -7.92 0.35 28.23
N VAL A 617 -7.69 -0.60 27.31
CA VAL A 617 -8.58 -1.75 27.13
C VAL A 617 -8.43 -2.74 28.31
N TYR A 618 -7.23 -2.97 28.84
CA TYR A 618 -7.04 -3.78 30.05
C TYR A 618 -7.82 -3.22 31.23
N ALA A 619 -7.90 -1.89 31.38
CA ALA A 619 -8.64 -1.26 32.47
C ALA A 619 -10.15 -1.56 32.42
N MET A 620 -10.70 -1.90 31.25
CA MET A 620 -12.08 -2.38 31.09
C MET A 620 -12.28 -3.83 31.58
N LEU A 621 -11.20 -4.63 31.61
CA LEU A 621 -11.24 -6.06 31.93
C LEU A 621 -10.82 -6.35 33.38
N ASP A 622 -9.65 -5.85 33.76
CA ASP A 622 -8.93 -6.12 35.01
C ASP A 622 -7.97 -4.96 35.34
N LYS A 623 -8.26 -4.23 36.43
CA LYS A 623 -7.46 -3.09 36.89
C LYS A 623 -6.04 -3.48 37.34
N THR A 624 -5.87 -4.68 37.91
CA THR A 624 -4.56 -5.17 38.37
C THR A 624 -3.68 -5.49 37.18
N LYS A 625 -4.25 -6.13 36.15
CA LYS A 625 -3.53 -6.39 34.90
C LYS A 625 -3.16 -5.09 34.18
N ALA A 626 -4.07 -4.12 34.13
CA ALA A 626 -3.81 -2.79 33.58
C ALA A 626 -2.67 -2.07 34.33
N ALA A 627 -2.64 -2.12 35.66
CA ALA A 627 -1.56 -1.52 36.45
C ALA A 627 -0.20 -2.17 36.17
N LYS A 628 -0.14 -3.51 36.05
CA LYS A 628 1.09 -4.23 35.70
C LYS A 628 1.58 -3.90 34.28
N ALA A 629 0.65 -3.81 33.33
CA ALA A 629 0.94 -3.37 31.98
C ALA A 629 1.49 -1.93 31.98
N GLY A 630 0.85 -1.01 32.71
CA GLY A 630 1.30 0.37 32.90
C GLY A 630 2.74 0.46 33.44
N GLN A 631 3.08 -0.32 34.47
CA GLN A 631 4.46 -0.36 34.99
C GLN A 631 5.48 -0.80 33.94
N THR A 632 5.11 -1.76 33.09
CA THR A 632 5.99 -2.23 32.00
C THR A 632 6.15 -1.17 30.92
N LEU A 633 5.06 -0.46 30.56
CA LEU A 633 5.09 0.67 29.65
C LEU A 633 5.97 1.79 30.18
N ASP A 634 5.84 2.14 31.46
CA ASP A 634 6.66 3.17 32.10
C ASP A 634 8.15 2.80 32.08
N ALA A 635 8.47 1.53 32.35
CA ALA A 635 9.83 1.00 32.32
C ALA A 635 10.47 1.06 30.91
N LEU A 636 9.70 0.75 29.86
CA LEU A 636 10.21 0.75 28.48
C LEU A 636 10.18 2.16 27.84
N GLY A 637 9.21 2.99 28.22
CA GLY A 637 8.97 4.32 27.65
C GLY A 637 9.44 5.46 28.55
N TRP A 638 8.52 6.01 29.36
CA TRP A 638 8.68 7.31 30.04
C TRP A 638 9.88 7.40 30.99
N SER A 639 10.20 6.30 31.67
CA SER A 639 11.36 6.25 32.57
C SER A 639 12.66 5.88 31.85
N ASN A 640 12.59 5.46 30.58
CA ASN A 640 13.77 5.19 29.77
C ASN A 640 14.35 6.50 29.22
N PRO A 641 15.61 6.86 29.55
CA PRO A 641 16.22 8.10 29.09
C PRO A 641 16.20 8.27 27.57
N ARG A 642 16.26 7.17 26.82
CA ARG A 642 16.25 7.16 25.33
C ARG A 642 14.88 7.47 24.73
N CYS A 643 13.81 7.32 25.49
CA CYS A 643 12.42 7.57 25.07
C CYS A 643 11.79 8.78 25.78
N SER A 644 12.51 9.41 26.72
CA SER A 644 12.04 10.61 27.42
C SER A 644 11.87 11.83 26.49
N ILE A 645 10.85 12.66 26.74
CA ILE A 645 10.56 13.92 26.01
C ILE A 645 11.80 14.84 25.96
N SER A 646 12.62 14.85 27.00
CA SER A 646 13.84 15.66 27.08
C SER A 646 14.93 15.21 26.09
N TYR A 647 14.91 13.95 25.64
CA TYR A 647 15.80 13.44 24.59
C TYR A 647 15.24 13.71 23.19
N VAL A 648 13.90 13.58 23.02
CA VAL A 648 13.21 13.87 21.74
C VAL A 648 13.29 15.36 21.38
N CYS A 649 13.09 16.27 22.34
CA CYS A 649 13.22 17.71 22.11
C CYS A 649 14.68 18.17 21.84
N ARG A 650 15.70 17.44 22.33
CA ARG A 650 17.11 17.75 22.03
C ARG A 650 17.51 17.38 20.60
N GLN A 651 16.74 16.54 19.91
CA GLN A 651 16.99 16.09 18.54
C GLN A 651 16.28 16.96 17.47
N GLY A 652 15.71 18.12 17.85
CA GLY A 652 15.32 19.17 16.90
C GLY A 652 14.04 18.94 16.09
N TRP A 653 13.10 18.12 16.57
CA TRP A 653 11.81 17.93 15.88
C TRP A 653 10.80 19.05 16.21
N PRO A 654 10.07 19.61 15.23
CA PRO A 654 8.99 20.56 15.48
C PRO A 654 7.80 19.84 16.15
N ARG A 655 7.12 20.58 17.02
CA ARG A 655 5.96 20.12 17.80
C ARG A 655 4.79 19.68 16.95
#